data_AF-A0A9D2LGD1-F1
#
_entry.id   AF-A0A9D2LGD1-F1
#
_cell.length_a   1.000
_cell.length_b   1.000
_cell.length_c   1.000
_cell.angle_alpha   90.00
_cell.angle_beta   90.00
_cell.angle_gamma   90.00
#
_symmetry.space_group_name_H-M   'P 1'
#
loop_
_entity.id
_entity.type
_entity.pdbx_description
1 polymer ?
#
loop_
_entity_poly.entity_id
_entity_poly.type
_entity_poly.pdbx_seq_one_letter_code
_entity_poly.pdbx_strand_id
1 'polypeptide(L)'
;MSDEHSTPAPEPGTADPGARGNQLLRAVEVMDALREPGGDAWTHRQTHASLARYLLEETYEVLDVIDDPASHGPTALRDELGDLLFQILFHARVGQEADPPWDIDDVARAFVAKMERRNPHVFGPEGEQVLTDPGDVEEIIAQWHAVKAAERQAAVATGGAAPQRAVAWSEGIPARLPALQTAAKMVHRARSAGQLEQLLAAADQETAAEQERGHGTVIGRALLDLVVAAEARDEDPETALRSLLVRIDAPGAAEAADSYSCEYVRGRGRDRGHRPGADGLDCPRTVSADRPFGTSLTRRKEQPMAATIDAVHSREILDSRGNPTVEVEVLLDDGTFARAQVPSGASTGAFEAVERRDGDKSRYLGKGVEQAVAAVIEDLAPKILGMDVQEQRAIDAVMNEADGTDNKGAIGANAILGVSLAVSKAAADSAGIPLYQYLGGPNAHVLPVPMMNILNGGSHADSNVDIQEFMIAPIGAESFHEALRVGAEVYHALKAVLQERGLNTGLGDEGGFAPNLDSNRAALDLIVEAIGKAGYEAGKDVALALDVAATEFCEQGSYTFEGSVKSASEMVDYYAELVEAYPLVSIEDPLDEEDWDGWKAMTDRLGGKIQIVGDDLFVTNPVRLGRGIESGAANALLVKVNQIGTLTETFDAVDLAHRAGFRSMMSHRSGETEDTTIADLSVATNCGQIKSGAPARGERVNKYNQLLRIEEELEDAATYAGASAFPRFTA
;
A
#
# COMPACT_ATOMS: atom_id res chain seq x y z
N MET A 1 57.24 -33.83 -39.49
CA MET A 1 56.89 -35.11 -38.83
C MET A 1 57.85 -35.23 -37.66
N SER A 2 57.50 -34.55 -36.56
CA SER A 2 56.68 -35.04 -35.45
C SER A 2 57.47 -36.04 -34.61
N ASP A 3 57.92 -35.59 -33.42
CA ASP A 3 57.79 -36.39 -32.21
C ASP A 3 57.99 -35.59 -30.91
N GLU A 4 57.12 -35.97 -29.97
CA GLU A 4 57.17 -35.93 -28.49
C GLU A 4 57.57 -34.64 -27.78
N HIS A 5 56.60 -34.05 -27.05
CA HIS A 5 56.70 -33.76 -25.60
C HIS A 5 55.30 -33.85 -24.99
N SER A 6 55.07 -34.93 -24.23
CA SER A 6 53.92 -35.13 -23.35
C SER A 6 54.34 -34.70 -21.95
N THR A 7 53.73 -33.66 -21.40
CA THR A 7 53.87 -33.25 -20.00
C THR A 7 52.78 -33.89 -19.16
N PRO A 8 53.09 -34.46 -17.98
CA PRO A 8 52.11 -35.17 -17.16
C PRO A 8 51.21 -34.18 -16.41
N ALA A 9 49.98 -34.61 -16.11
CA ALA A 9 49.08 -33.90 -15.19
C ALA A 9 49.72 -33.86 -13.78
N PRO A 10 49.62 -32.74 -13.03
CA PRO A 10 50.15 -32.68 -11.68
C PRO A 10 49.31 -33.55 -10.74
N GLU A 11 49.97 -34.38 -9.92
CA GLU A 11 49.33 -35.08 -8.81
C GLU A 11 48.84 -34.08 -7.73
N PRO A 12 47.74 -34.39 -7.00
CA PRO A 12 47.20 -33.52 -5.98
C PRO A 12 48.21 -33.39 -4.83
N GLY A 13 48.81 -32.21 -4.73
CA GLY A 13 49.80 -31.90 -3.71
C GLY A 13 49.18 -31.92 -2.31
N THR A 14 49.79 -32.69 -1.41
CA THR A 14 49.53 -32.63 0.03
C THR A 14 49.83 -31.23 0.55
N ALA A 15 48.78 -30.44 0.83
CA ALA A 15 48.91 -29.08 1.36
C ALA A 15 49.57 -29.07 2.75
N ASP A 16 50.54 -28.18 2.96
CA ASP A 16 51.15 -27.89 4.26
C ASP A 16 50.07 -27.32 5.21
N PRO A 17 49.69 -27.99 6.31
CA PRO A 17 48.59 -27.56 7.19
C PRO A 17 48.74 -26.15 7.78
N GLY A 18 49.95 -25.57 7.74
CA GLY A 18 50.24 -24.21 8.22
C GLY A 18 50.17 -23.10 7.17
N ALA A 19 49.94 -23.41 5.89
CA ALA A 19 49.91 -22.40 4.83
C ALA A 19 48.63 -21.55 4.86
N ARG A 20 48.78 -20.22 4.76
CA ARG A 20 47.65 -19.27 4.68
C ARG A 20 46.82 -19.59 3.43
N GLY A 21 45.51 -19.81 3.59
CA GLY A 21 44.57 -20.05 2.49
C GLY A 21 44.00 -21.48 2.39
N ASN A 22 44.57 -22.47 3.08
CA ASN A 22 44.10 -23.86 2.98
C ASN A 22 42.65 -24.08 3.42
N GLN A 23 42.14 -23.27 4.36
CA GLN A 23 40.75 -23.38 4.80
C GLN A 23 39.75 -22.95 3.71
N LEU A 24 40.16 -22.09 2.77
CA LEU A 24 39.32 -21.74 1.61
C LEU A 24 39.22 -22.91 0.62
N LEU A 25 40.34 -23.59 0.35
CA LEU A 25 40.33 -24.82 -0.45
C LEU A 25 39.42 -25.87 0.18
N ARG A 26 39.50 -26.02 1.51
CA ARG A 26 38.60 -26.92 2.24
C ARG A 26 37.13 -26.49 2.15
N ALA A 27 36.83 -25.19 2.16
CA ALA A 27 35.46 -24.69 2.02
C ALA A 27 34.88 -25.00 0.62
N VAL A 28 35.70 -24.93 -0.43
CA VAL A 28 35.30 -25.36 -1.78
C VAL A 28 34.99 -26.86 -1.82
N GLU A 29 35.88 -27.70 -1.29
CA GLU A 29 35.64 -29.16 -1.19
C GLU A 29 34.35 -29.49 -0.43
N VAL A 30 34.04 -28.74 0.63
CA VAL A 30 32.81 -28.92 1.41
C VAL A 30 31.59 -28.52 0.58
N MET A 31 31.65 -27.38 -0.13
CA MET A 31 30.56 -26.93 -1.01
C MET A 31 30.29 -27.91 -2.16
N ASP A 32 31.35 -28.46 -2.75
CA ASP A 32 31.25 -29.50 -3.78
C ASP A 32 30.59 -30.76 -3.24
N ALA A 33 31.06 -31.27 -2.09
CA ALA A 33 30.48 -32.44 -1.45
C ALA A 33 29.00 -32.26 -1.05
N LEU A 34 28.59 -31.04 -0.69
CA LEU A 34 27.19 -30.73 -0.39
C LEU A 34 26.30 -30.85 -1.64
N ARG A 35 26.78 -30.44 -2.82
CA ARG A 35 25.99 -30.44 -4.07
C ARG A 35 26.32 -31.61 -5.03
N GLU A 36 27.22 -32.53 -4.67
CA GLU A 36 27.47 -33.75 -5.45
C GLU A 36 26.30 -34.75 -5.38
N PRO A 37 26.16 -35.68 -6.35
CA PRO A 37 25.16 -36.75 -6.27
C PRO A 37 25.34 -37.59 -4.99
N GLY A 38 24.38 -37.49 -4.06
CA GLY A 38 24.45 -38.11 -2.73
C GLY A 38 24.70 -37.12 -1.57
N GLY A 39 24.86 -35.83 -1.87
CA GLY A 39 24.94 -34.72 -0.91
C GLY A 39 23.57 -34.22 -0.39
N ASP A 40 23.52 -32.96 0.04
CA ASP A 40 22.35 -32.35 0.68
C ASP A 40 21.22 -31.97 -0.32
N ALA A 41 20.00 -32.39 -0.01
CA ALA A 41 18.85 -32.20 -0.90
C ALA A 41 18.39 -30.74 -1.03
N TRP A 42 18.64 -29.89 -0.04
CA TRP A 42 18.30 -28.47 -0.11
C TRP A 42 19.28 -27.75 -1.03
N THR A 43 20.58 -27.99 -0.88
CA THR A 43 21.60 -27.35 -1.71
C THR A 43 21.43 -27.70 -3.19
N HIS A 44 21.03 -28.93 -3.53
CA HIS A 44 20.71 -29.37 -4.90
C HIS A 44 19.59 -28.58 -5.58
N ARG A 45 18.61 -28.08 -4.82
CA ARG A 45 17.43 -27.39 -5.39
C ARG A 45 17.67 -25.90 -5.66
N GLN A 46 18.75 -25.33 -5.16
CA GLN A 46 18.97 -23.88 -5.25
C GLN A 46 19.44 -23.46 -6.65
N THR A 47 18.99 -22.26 -7.04
CA THR A 47 19.33 -21.55 -8.27
C THR A 47 19.81 -20.14 -7.94
N HIS A 48 20.42 -19.44 -8.90
CA HIS A 48 20.80 -18.03 -8.68
C HIS A 48 19.62 -17.14 -8.26
N ALA A 49 18.41 -17.39 -8.77
CA ALA A 49 17.24 -16.59 -8.45
C ALA A 49 16.72 -16.84 -7.03
N SER A 50 16.75 -18.09 -6.56
CA SER A 50 16.33 -18.43 -5.19
C SER A 50 17.34 -17.97 -4.14
N LEU A 51 18.62 -17.87 -4.51
CA LEU A 51 19.69 -17.39 -3.63
C LEU A 51 19.82 -15.85 -3.57
N ALA A 52 19.22 -15.13 -4.53
CA ALA A 52 19.37 -13.68 -4.64
C ALA A 52 18.89 -12.90 -3.40
N ARG A 53 17.84 -13.39 -2.74
CA ARG A 53 17.33 -12.80 -1.48
C ARG A 53 18.35 -12.96 -0.36
N TYR A 54 18.85 -14.18 -0.15
CA TYR A 54 19.84 -14.46 0.90
C TYR A 54 21.13 -13.68 0.68
N LEU A 55 21.64 -13.62 -0.56
CA LEU A 55 22.80 -12.78 -0.89
C LEU A 55 22.62 -11.30 -0.51
N LEU A 56 21.39 -10.78 -0.67
CA LEU A 56 21.07 -9.39 -0.32
C LEU A 56 20.95 -9.22 1.20
N GLU A 57 20.30 -10.15 1.89
CA GLU A 57 20.20 -10.20 3.36
C GLU A 57 21.60 -10.25 4.00
N GLU A 58 22.47 -11.20 3.62
CA GLU A 58 23.85 -11.29 4.14
C GLU A 58 24.68 -10.02 3.84
N THR A 59 24.41 -9.35 2.71
CA THR A 59 25.10 -8.09 2.38
C THR A 59 24.68 -6.96 3.31
N TYR A 60 23.40 -6.90 3.70
CA TYR A 60 22.90 -5.89 4.62
C TYR A 60 23.25 -6.21 6.07
N GLU A 61 23.31 -7.48 6.47
CA GLU A 61 23.77 -7.89 7.81
C GLU A 61 25.26 -7.55 8.01
N VAL A 62 26.11 -7.76 6.99
CA VAL A 62 27.50 -7.26 7.01
C VAL A 62 27.56 -5.73 7.14
N LEU A 63 26.69 -4.98 6.44
CA LEU A 63 26.66 -3.52 6.51
C LEU A 63 26.19 -3.01 7.87
N ASP A 64 25.18 -3.63 8.46
CA ASP A 64 24.64 -3.28 9.78
C ASP A 64 25.71 -3.41 10.87
N VAL A 65 26.49 -4.50 10.84
CA VAL A 65 27.60 -4.71 11.77
C VAL A 65 28.76 -3.72 11.54
N ILE A 66 28.99 -3.28 10.30
CA ILE A 66 30.01 -2.27 9.97
C ILE A 66 29.57 -0.88 10.44
N ASP A 67 28.29 -0.54 10.29
CA ASP A 67 27.74 0.77 10.60
C ASP A 67 27.46 0.95 12.11
N ASP A 68 27.15 -0.12 12.82
CA ASP A 68 27.03 -0.15 14.28
C ASP A 68 27.84 -1.29 14.94
N PRO A 69 29.18 -1.19 14.95
CA PRO A 69 30.03 -2.21 15.56
C PRO A 69 29.91 -2.23 17.09
N ALA A 70 29.29 -1.22 17.70
CA ALA A 70 29.14 -1.11 19.16
C ALA A 70 27.95 -1.93 19.70
N SER A 71 26.90 -2.09 18.90
CA SER A 71 25.75 -2.94 19.22
C SER A 71 26.01 -4.43 18.94
N HIS A 72 27.12 -4.75 18.28
CA HIS A 72 27.47 -6.10 17.83
C HIS A 72 28.69 -6.68 18.56
N GLY A 73 28.77 -8.01 18.65
CA GLY A 73 29.88 -8.71 19.32
C GLY A 73 31.21 -8.62 18.55
N PRO A 74 32.36 -8.84 19.21
CA PRO A 74 33.69 -8.66 18.58
C PRO A 74 34.00 -9.67 17.46
N THR A 75 33.16 -10.70 17.28
CA THR A 75 33.26 -11.65 16.17
C THR A 75 32.20 -11.45 15.11
N ALA A 76 31.18 -10.61 15.33
CA ALA A 76 30.02 -10.46 14.45
C ALA A 76 30.45 -10.20 13.00
N LEU A 77 31.35 -9.23 12.77
CA LEU A 77 31.83 -8.95 11.41
C LEU A 77 32.51 -10.16 10.75
N ARG A 78 33.26 -10.96 11.51
CA ARG A 78 33.89 -12.18 10.97
C ARG A 78 32.84 -13.23 10.61
N ASP A 79 31.81 -13.33 11.42
CA ASP A 79 30.75 -14.32 11.29
C ASP A 79 29.87 -13.94 10.08
N GLU A 80 29.43 -12.68 9.95
CA GLU A 80 28.68 -12.17 8.78
C GLU A 80 29.49 -12.23 7.46
N LEU A 81 30.79 -11.93 7.51
CA LEU A 81 31.67 -12.11 6.34
C LEU A 81 31.80 -13.59 5.93
N GLY A 82 31.61 -14.51 6.89
CA GLY A 82 31.54 -15.95 6.64
C GLY A 82 30.28 -16.34 5.88
N ASP A 83 29.13 -15.77 6.25
CA ASP A 83 27.84 -16.04 5.60
C ASP A 83 27.75 -15.41 4.21
N LEU A 84 28.30 -14.21 4.03
CA LEU A 84 28.48 -13.62 2.70
C LEU A 84 29.44 -14.47 1.82
N LEU A 85 30.53 -15.00 2.38
CA LEU A 85 31.44 -15.91 1.68
C LEU A 85 30.74 -17.22 1.29
N PHE A 86 29.85 -17.73 2.15
CA PHE A 86 29.02 -18.91 1.84
C PHE A 86 28.16 -18.66 0.61
N GLN A 87 27.49 -17.50 0.51
CA GLN A 87 26.70 -17.16 -0.68
C GLN A 87 27.57 -17.11 -1.95
N ILE A 88 28.77 -16.52 -1.89
CA ILE A 88 29.70 -16.46 -3.03
C ILE A 88 30.09 -17.87 -3.51
N LEU A 89 30.46 -18.75 -2.58
CA LEU A 89 30.82 -20.15 -2.90
C LEU A 89 29.63 -20.91 -3.49
N PHE A 90 28.43 -20.68 -2.95
CA PHE A 90 27.24 -21.37 -3.42
C PHE A 90 26.83 -20.93 -4.83
N HIS A 91 26.83 -19.62 -5.10
CA HIS A 91 26.62 -19.10 -6.45
C HIS A 91 27.67 -19.64 -7.43
N ALA A 92 28.95 -19.68 -7.06
CA ALA A 92 30.00 -20.24 -7.92
C ALA A 92 29.79 -21.73 -8.23
N ARG A 93 29.33 -22.50 -7.25
CA ARG A 93 29.03 -23.92 -7.45
C ARG A 93 27.80 -24.14 -8.34
N VAL A 94 26.76 -23.30 -8.23
CA VAL A 94 25.63 -23.30 -9.18
C VAL A 94 26.11 -22.94 -10.60
N GLY A 95 27.09 -22.05 -10.73
CA GLY A 95 27.69 -21.64 -11.99
C GLY A 95 28.31 -22.78 -12.81
N GLN A 96 28.79 -23.85 -12.15
CA GLN A 96 29.36 -25.02 -12.83
C GLN A 96 28.33 -25.80 -13.66
N GLU A 97 27.04 -25.58 -13.39
CA GLU A 97 25.92 -26.20 -14.10
C GLU A 97 25.38 -25.30 -15.24
N ALA A 98 25.93 -24.10 -15.42
CA ALA A 98 25.56 -23.18 -16.49
C ALA A 98 26.14 -23.61 -17.86
N ASP A 99 25.66 -22.97 -18.94
CA ASP A 99 26.21 -23.12 -20.28
C ASP A 99 26.56 -21.73 -20.88
N PRO A 100 27.85 -21.37 -21.03
CA PRO A 100 29.02 -22.16 -20.66
C PRO A 100 29.23 -22.24 -19.13
N PRO A 101 29.81 -23.34 -18.61
CA PRO A 101 30.05 -23.50 -17.17
C PRO A 101 31.20 -22.63 -16.69
N TRP A 102 31.15 -22.23 -15.42
CA TRP A 102 32.21 -21.49 -14.73
C TRP A 102 32.22 -21.83 -13.24
N ASP A 103 33.35 -21.65 -12.55
CA ASP A 103 33.49 -22.03 -11.15
C ASP A 103 34.12 -20.93 -10.26
N ILE A 104 34.40 -21.29 -9.01
CA ILE A 104 35.04 -20.39 -8.04
C ILE A 104 36.48 -20.04 -8.43
N ASP A 105 37.19 -20.91 -9.14
CA ASP A 105 38.53 -20.63 -9.66
C ASP A 105 38.45 -19.63 -10.82
N ASP A 106 37.42 -19.68 -11.66
CA ASP A 106 37.18 -18.66 -12.68
C ASP A 106 36.87 -17.30 -12.06
N VAL A 107 36.04 -17.27 -10.99
CA VAL A 107 35.79 -16.05 -10.21
C VAL A 107 37.08 -15.52 -9.59
N ALA A 108 37.86 -16.39 -8.93
CA ALA A 108 39.12 -16.03 -8.29
C ALA A 108 40.15 -15.56 -9.33
N ARG A 109 40.27 -16.24 -10.47
CA ARG A 109 41.18 -15.87 -11.57
C ARG A 109 40.80 -14.53 -12.18
N ALA A 110 39.51 -14.29 -12.40
CA ALA A 110 39.00 -13.01 -12.87
C ALA A 110 39.23 -11.89 -11.84
N PHE A 111 39.09 -12.19 -10.54
CA PHE A 111 39.37 -11.27 -9.44
C PHE A 111 40.87 -10.94 -9.35
N VAL A 112 41.75 -11.95 -9.31
CA VAL A 112 43.22 -11.78 -9.25
C VAL A 112 43.71 -11.02 -10.46
N ALA A 113 43.33 -11.42 -11.68
CA ALA A 113 43.73 -10.72 -12.90
C ALA A 113 43.24 -9.25 -12.89
N LYS A 114 42.09 -8.98 -12.28
CA LYS A 114 41.58 -7.60 -12.11
C LYS A 114 42.37 -6.83 -11.05
N MET A 115 42.72 -7.45 -9.93
CA MET A 115 43.51 -6.84 -8.86
C MET A 115 44.94 -6.53 -9.34
N GLU A 116 45.63 -7.47 -9.96
CA GLU A 116 46.98 -7.25 -10.47
C GLU A 116 47.00 -6.17 -11.55
N ARG A 117 46.08 -6.25 -12.52
CA ARG A 117 45.98 -5.28 -13.61
C ARG A 117 45.67 -3.87 -13.11
N ARG A 118 44.83 -3.72 -12.07
CA ARG A 118 44.46 -2.41 -11.50
C ARG A 118 45.49 -1.84 -10.53
N ASN A 119 46.49 -2.63 -10.13
CA ASN A 119 47.60 -2.18 -9.29
C ASN A 119 48.96 -2.37 -10.00
N PRO A 120 49.17 -1.74 -11.17
CA PRO A 120 50.41 -1.92 -11.92
C PRO A 120 51.64 -1.39 -11.17
N HIS A 121 51.47 -0.47 -10.21
CA HIS A 121 52.54 -0.03 -9.31
C HIS A 121 53.05 -1.13 -8.36
N VAL A 122 52.24 -2.15 -8.07
CA VAL A 122 52.64 -3.29 -7.21
C VAL A 122 53.01 -4.52 -8.06
N PHE A 123 52.27 -4.79 -9.13
CA PHE A 123 52.35 -6.05 -9.89
C PHE A 123 52.80 -5.91 -11.35
N GLY A 124 53.03 -4.68 -11.83
CA GLY A 124 53.49 -4.42 -13.21
C GLY A 124 54.96 -4.79 -13.43
N PRO A 125 55.41 -4.93 -14.68
CA PRO A 125 56.81 -5.20 -14.99
C PRO A 125 57.74 -4.03 -14.56
N GLU A 126 59.00 -4.32 -14.23
CA GLU A 126 60.00 -3.31 -13.83
C GLU A 126 60.12 -2.23 -14.92
N GLY A 127 59.76 -0.98 -14.58
CA GLY A 127 59.71 0.17 -15.48
C GLY A 127 58.31 0.71 -15.78
N GLU A 128 57.25 -0.09 -15.57
CA GLU A 128 55.85 0.38 -15.56
C GLU A 128 55.35 0.72 -14.13
N GLN A 129 56.10 0.31 -13.11
CA GLN A 129 55.89 0.61 -11.68
C GLN A 129 56.30 2.06 -11.32
N VAL A 130 55.92 3.06 -12.12
CA VAL A 130 56.31 4.45 -11.84
C VAL A 130 55.17 5.13 -11.10
N LEU A 131 55.25 5.12 -9.77
CA LEU A 131 54.72 6.18 -8.92
C LEU A 131 55.88 7.07 -8.50
N THR A 132 55.66 8.38 -8.44
CA THR A 132 56.67 9.34 -7.95
C THR A 132 56.94 9.18 -6.45
N ASP A 133 55.91 8.83 -5.67
CA ASP A 133 56.01 8.42 -4.26
C ASP A 133 55.03 7.25 -3.98
N PRO A 134 55.51 6.04 -3.60
CA PRO A 134 54.65 4.90 -3.26
C PRO A 134 53.75 5.10 -2.04
N GLY A 135 53.97 6.16 -1.23
CA GLY A 135 53.11 6.55 -0.12
C GLY A 135 52.03 7.56 -0.49
N ASP A 136 52.05 8.08 -1.71
CA ASP A 136 51.06 9.05 -2.19
C ASP A 136 49.78 8.34 -2.64
N VAL A 137 48.81 8.33 -1.73
CA VAL A 137 47.50 7.72 -1.93
C VAL A 137 46.74 8.38 -3.08
N GLU A 138 46.93 9.67 -3.33
CA GLU A 138 46.25 10.38 -4.43
C GLU A 138 46.79 9.92 -5.79
N GLU A 139 48.12 9.73 -5.90
CA GLU A 139 48.76 9.22 -7.11
C GLU A 139 48.34 7.78 -7.42
N ILE A 140 48.25 6.94 -6.38
CA ILE A 140 47.75 5.55 -6.48
C ILE A 140 46.30 5.51 -6.96
N ILE A 141 45.43 6.33 -6.36
CA ILE A 141 44.02 6.44 -6.74
C ILE A 141 43.89 6.92 -8.20
N ALA A 142 44.66 7.94 -8.60
CA ALA A 142 44.66 8.45 -9.96
C ALA A 142 45.08 7.38 -10.99
N GLN A 143 46.13 6.62 -10.70
CA GLN A 143 46.58 5.51 -11.54
C GLN A 143 45.49 4.42 -11.65
N TRP A 144 44.86 4.05 -10.54
CA TRP A 144 43.76 3.07 -10.51
C TRP A 144 42.58 3.50 -11.40
N HIS A 145 42.18 4.78 -11.31
CA HIS A 145 41.12 5.33 -12.16
C HIS A 145 41.49 5.32 -13.64
N ALA A 146 42.74 5.64 -13.98
CA ALA A 146 43.24 5.61 -15.36
C ALA A 146 43.19 4.19 -15.95
N VAL A 147 43.61 3.17 -15.19
CA VAL A 147 43.52 1.77 -15.61
C VAL A 147 42.07 1.34 -15.82
N LYS A 148 41.18 1.66 -14.88
CA LYS A 148 39.73 1.37 -15.00
C LYS A 148 39.09 2.04 -16.22
N ALA A 149 39.55 3.23 -16.59
CA ALA A 149 39.10 3.93 -17.79
C ALA A 149 39.57 3.26 -19.08
N ALA A 150 40.83 2.81 -19.13
CA ALA A 150 41.38 2.06 -20.25
C ALA A 150 40.65 0.71 -20.47
N GLU A 151 40.30 0.00 -19.39
CA GLU A 151 39.51 -1.24 -19.44
C GLU A 151 38.15 -1.05 -20.12
N ARG A 152 37.44 0.04 -19.78
CA ARG A 152 36.14 0.37 -20.38
C ARG A 152 36.27 0.65 -21.86
N GLN A 153 37.31 1.36 -22.28
CA GLN A 153 37.56 1.66 -23.70
C GLN A 153 37.91 0.40 -24.50
N ALA A 154 38.69 -0.52 -23.91
CA ALA A 154 39.04 -1.79 -24.55
C ALA A 154 37.81 -2.71 -24.74
N ALA A 155 36.89 -2.77 -23.76
CA ALA A 155 35.66 -3.56 -23.85
C ALA A 155 34.73 -3.11 -24.99
N VAL A 156 34.71 -1.80 -25.30
CA VAL A 156 33.95 -1.22 -26.42
C VAL A 156 34.57 -1.60 -27.78
N ALA A 157 35.87 -1.84 -27.84
CA ALA A 157 36.58 -2.16 -29.09
C ALA A 157 36.47 -3.63 -29.53
N THR A 158 36.19 -4.57 -28.61
CA THR A 158 36.19 -6.03 -28.89
C THR A 158 34.83 -6.65 -29.22
N GLY A 159 33.79 -5.85 -29.53
CA GLY A 159 32.57 -6.36 -30.17
C GLY A 159 31.26 -6.28 -29.37
N GLY A 160 31.20 -5.50 -28.29
CA GLY A 160 29.91 -5.00 -27.81
C GLY A 160 29.44 -3.88 -28.75
N ALA A 161 28.28 -4.03 -29.40
CA ALA A 161 27.77 -3.03 -30.33
C ALA A 161 27.69 -1.65 -29.65
N ALA A 162 28.49 -0.70 -30.12
CA ALA A 162 28.30 0.70 -29.80
C ALA A 162 27.14 1.24 -30.64
N PRO A 163 26.01 1.69 -30.07
CA PRO A 163 25.14 2.60 -30.79
C PRO A 163 25.83 3.96 -30.76
N GLN A 164 26.17 4.47 -31.93
CA GLN A 164 26.42 5.90 -32.13
C GLN A 164 25.11 6.66 -31.86
N ARG A 165 24.83 6.96 -30.59
CA ARG A 165 23.94 8.00 -30.07
C ARG A 165 24.42 8.32 -28.65
N ALA A 166 24.26 9.57 -28.22
CA ALA A 166 24.89 10.19 -27.06
C ALA A 166 25.06 9.25 -25.84
N VAL A 167 26.27 9.24 -25.25
CA VAL A 167 26.65 8.40 -24.11
C VAL A 167 25.63 8.54 -22.98
N ALA A 168 24.91 7.47 -22.67
CA ALA A 168 23.98 7.48 -21.54
C ALA A 168 24.81 7.51 -20.24
N TRP A 169 24.68 8.58 -19.44
CA TRP A 169 25.40 8.71 -18.17
C TRP A 169 25.09 7.57 -17.16
N SER A 170 24.00 6.84 -17.40
CA SER A 170 23.52 5.66 -16.67
C SER A 170 24.16 4.32 -17.11
N GLU A 171 24.93 4.29 -18.20
CA GLU A 171 25.48 3.05 -18.77
C GLU A 171 26.41 2.32 -17.79
N GLY A 172 26.04 1.10 -17.36
CA GLY A 172 26.80 0.34 -16.35
C GLY A 172 26.61 0.82 -14.91
N ILE A 173 25.51 1.54 -14.61
CA ILE A 173 24.94 1.66 -13.27
C ILE A 173 23.79 0.64 -13.17
N PRO A 174 23.70 -0.21 -12.13
CA PRO A 174 22.62 -1.18 -12.02
C PRO A 174 21.25 -0.49 -12.05
N ALA A 175 20.33 -1.00 -12.86
CA ALA A 175 19.02 -0.38 -13.07
C ALA A 175 18.10 -0.38 -11.82
N ARG A 176 18.49 -1.11 -10.77
CA ARG A 176 17.77 -1.21 -9.49
C ARG A 176 18.52 -0.51 -8.34
N LEU A 177 19.52 0.32 -8.66
CA LEU A 177 20.22 1.10 -7.65
C LEU A 177 19.34 2.29 -7.22
N PRO A 178 19.23 2.61 -5.92
CA PRO A 178 18.46 3.76 -5.44
C PRO A 178 18.79 5.07 -6.18
N ALA A 179 17.78 5.90 -6.41
CA ALA A 179 17.87 7.04 -7.34
C ALA A 179 18.94 8.08 -6.94
N LEU A 180 19.10 8.37 -5.65
CA LEU A 180 20.11 9.31 -5.15
C LEU A 180 21.54 8.79 -5.36
N GLN A 181 21.77 7.50 -5.12
CA GLN A 181 23.04 6.84 -5.40
C GLN A 181 23.32 6.72 -6.90
N THR A 182 22.28 6.55 -7.71
CA THR A 182 22.37 6.57 -9.18
C THR A 182 22.77 7.96 -9.66
N ALA A 183 22.13 9.02 -9.15
CA ALA A 183 22.45 10.41 -9.47
C ALA A 183 23.86 10.80 -9.03
N ALA A 184 24.29 10.45 -7.81
CA ALA A 184 25.65 10.66 -7.32
C ALA A 184 26.69 10.00 -8.26
N LYS A 185 26.45 8.73 -8.64
CA LYS A 185 27.32 8.01 -9.60
C LYS A 185 27.30 8.64 -11.00
N MET A 186 26.18 9.18 -11.48
CA MET A 186 26.07 9.87 -12.76
C MET A 186 26.81 11.22 -12.75
N VAL A 187 26.64 12.02 -11.69
CA VAL A 187 27.33 13.30 -11.49
C VAL A 187 28.84 13.10 -11.38
N HIS A 188 29.27 12.13 -10.56
CA HIS A 188 30.67 11.76 -10.41
C HIS A 188 31.31 11.37 -11.76
N ARG A 189 30.59 10.58 -12.58
CA ARG A 189 31.04 10.19 -13.93
C ARG A 189 31.10 11.35 -14.90
N ALA A 190 30.06 12.18 -14.96
CA ALA A 190 30.01 13.33 -15.84
C ALA A 190 31.12 14.34 -15.51
N ARG A 191 31.41 14.57 -14.22
CA ARG A 191 32.54 15.40 -13.76
C ARG A 191 33.88 14.80 -14.17
N SER A 192 34.08 13.51 -13.93
CA SER A 192 35.32 12.81 -14.31
C SER A 192 35.58 12.82 -15.81
N ALA A 193 34.52 12.81 -16.63
CA ALA A 193 34.61 12.90 -18.09
C ALA A 193 34.76 14.34 -18.62
N GLY A 194 34.75 15.37 -17.74
CA GLY A 194 34.72 16.78 -18.16
C GLY A 194 33.40 17.19 -18.84
N GLN A 195 32.34 16.39 -18.65
CA GLN A 195 31.03 16.54 -19.27
C GLN A 195 29.97 17.00 -18.28
N LEU A 196 30.34 17.45 -17.08
CA LEU A 196 29.39 17.90 -16.08
C LEU A 196 28.49 19.02 -16.62
N GLU A 197 29.05 19.99 -17.33
CA GLU A 197 28.24 21.03 -17.96
C GLU A 197 27.34 20.51 -19.08
N GLN A 198 27.66 19.39 -19.72
CA GLN A 198 26.79 18.77 -20.71
C GLN A 198 25.66 17.98 -20.05
N LEU A 199 25.93 17.29 -18.93
CA LEU A 199 24.89 16.66 -18.10
C LEU A 199 23.95 17.72 -17.52
N LEU A 200 24.49 18.83 -17.02
CA LEU A 200 23.72 19.95 -16.53
C LEU A 200 23.00 20.67 -17.68
N ALA A 201 23.61 20.88 -18.84
CA ALA A 201 22.91 21.48 -19.98
C ALA A 201 21.81 20.57 -20.53
N ALA A 202 21.99 19.25 -20.50
CA ALA A 202 20.95 18.29 -20.85
C ALA A 202 19.83 18.32 -19.81
N ALA A 203 20.16 18.34 -18.52
CA ALA A 203 19.19 18.53 -17.46
C ALA A 203 18.47 19.89 -17.62
N ASP A 204 19.17 20.98 -17.95
CA ASP A 204 18.58 22.30 -18.21
C ASP A 204 17.70 22.30 -19.45
N GLN A 205 18.06 21.54 -20.49
CA GLN A 205 17.26 21.39 -21.70
C GLN A 205 15.99 20.59 -21.44
N GLU A 206 16.07 19.52 -20.66
CA GLU A 206 14.88 18.77 -20.22
C GLU A 206 14.03 19.65 -19.28
N THR A 207 14.64 20.39 -18.35
CA THR A 207 13.96 21.35 -17.48
C THR A 207 13.33 22.51 -18.28
N ALA A 208 13.97 22.99 -19.35
CA ALA A 208 13.46 24.08 -20.19
C ALA A 208 12.44 23.60 -21.22
N ALA A 209 12.58 22.38 -21.75
CA ALA A 209 11.58 21.74 -22.62
C ALA A 209 10.27 21.47 -21.85
N GLU A 210 10.35 21.28 -20.54
CA GLU A 210 9.20 21.08 -19.67
C GLU A 210 8.65 22.35 -19.00
N GLN A 211 9.22 23.54 -19.27
CA GLN A 211 8.69 24.80 -18.71
C GLN A 211 7.27 25.16 -19.19
N GLU A 212 6.72 24.44 -20.17
CA GLU A 212 5.30 24.54 -20.56
C GLU A 212 4.41 23.37 -20.06
N ARG A 213 4.93 22.37 -19.30
CA ARG A 213 4.14 21.17 -18.88
C ARG A 213 4.30 20.67 -17.43
N GLY A 214 5.19 21.20 -16.59
CA GLY A 214 5.19 20.86 -15.15
C GLY A 214 6.54 20.99 -14.44
N HIS A 215 6.54 21.14 -13.11
CA HIS A 215 7.72 21.53 -12.29
C HIS A 215 8.69 20.38 -11.92
N GLY A 216 8.43 19.12 -12.29
CA GLY A 216 9.17 17.95 -11.82
C GLY A 216 10.66 17.92 -12.21
N THR A 217 10.98 18.29 -13.46
CA THR A 217 12.37 18.42 -13.93
C THR A 217 13.11 19.61 -13.31
N VAL A 218 12.41 20.60 -12.74
CA VAL A 218 13.02 21.70 -11.96
C VAL A 218 13.46 21.20 -10.58
N ILE A 219 12.63 20.39 -9.88
CA ILE A 219 12.99 19.76 -8.60
C ILE A 219 14.07 18.70 -8.80
N GLY A 220 13.93 17.86 -9.83
CA GLY A 220 14.97 16.90 -10.23
C GLY A 220 16.30 17.60 -10.52
N ARG A 221 16.26 18.78 -11.15
CA ARG A 221 17.46 19.61 -11.32
C ARG A 221 17.96 20.19 -10.00
N ALA A 222 17.10 20.68 -9.10
CA ALA A 222 17.52 21.18 -7.80
C ALA A 222 18.16 20.07 -6.92
N LEU A 223 17.61 18.86 -6.92
CA LEU A 223 18.19 17.68 -6.26
C LEU A 223 19.52 17.28 -6.92
N LEU A 224 19.60 17.32 -8.26
CA LEU A 224 20.85 17.10 -8.97
C LEU A 224 21.90 18.15 -8.62
N ASP A 225 21.52 19.42 -8.45
CA ASP A 225 22.40 20.51 -8.01
C ASP A 225 22.87 20.30 -6.55
N LEU A 226 22.02 19.77 -5.67
CA LEU A 226 22.40 19.38 -4.30
C LEU A 226 23.36 18.19 -4.29
N VAL A 227 23.14 17.18 -5.15
CA VAL A 227 24.08 16.06 -5.35
C VAL A 227 25.41 16.58 -5.90
N VAL A 228 25.38 17.52 -6.86
CA VAL A 228 26.59 18.19 -7.38
C VAL A 228 27.30 18.95 -6.26
N ALA A 229 26.57 19.62 -5.36
CA ALA A 229 27.10 20.35 -4.22
C ALA A 229 27.68 19.43 -3.13
N ALA A 230 27.04 18.29 -2.84
CA ALA A 230 27.53 17.27 -1.91
C ALA A 230 28.81 16.60 -2.46
N GLU A 231 28.78 16.16 -3.72
CA GLU A 231 29.95 15.61 -4.42
C GLU A 231 31.07 16.65 -4.56
N ALA A 232 30.78 17.96 -4.62
CA ALA A 232 31.81 19.01 -4.64
C ALA A 232 32.48 19.19 -3.27
N ARG A 233 31.85 18.70 -2.20
CA ARG A 233 32.38 18.67 -0.83
C ARG A 233 32.95 17.30 -0.43
N ASP A 234 32.97 16.35 -1.37
CA ASP A 234 33.37 14.95 -1.15
C ASP A 234 32.50 14.23 -0.10
N GLU A 235 31.22 14.62 -0.04
CA GLU A 235 30.22 14.03 0.85
C GLU A 235 29.25 13.16 0.02
N ASP A 236 29.06 11.90 0.43
CA ASP A 236 28.02 11.05 -0.16
C ASP A 236 26.65 11.57 0.30
N PRO A 237 25.78 12.00 -0.63
CA PRO A 237 24.53 12.69 -0.28
C PRO A 237 23.57 11.80 0.50
N GLU A 238 23.58 10.50 0.25
CA GLU A 238 22.77 9.50 0.95
C GLU A 238 23.25 9.30 2.39
N THR A 239 24.56 9.15 2.61
CA THR A 239 25.17 8.99 3.94
C THR A 239 25.06 10.27 4.76
N ALA A 240 25.26 11.44 4.14
CA ALA A 240 25.09 12.73 4.79
C ALA A 240 23.64 12.93 5.24
N LEU A 241 22.68 12.53 4.40
CA LEU A 241 21.26 12.57 4.73
C LEU A 241 20.94 11.56 5.83
N ARG A 242 21.32 10.29 5.69
CA ARG A 242 21.07 9.24 6.71
C ARG A 242 21.70 9.57 8.06
N SER A 243 22.93 10.09 8.08
CA SER A 243 23.60 10.54 9.30
C SER A 243 22.87 11.70 9.97
N LEU A 244 22.32 12.64 9.18
CA LEU A 244 21.48 13.71 9.69
C LEU A 244 20.17 13.15 10.24
N LEU A 245 19.53 12.21 9.55
CA LEU A 245 18.27 11.59 9.95
C LEU A 245 18.42 10.80 11.26
N VAL A 246 19.49 10.02 11.43
CA VAL A 246 19.81 9.34 12.70
C VAL A 246 20.05 10.33 13.84
N ARG A 247 20.66 11.49 13.55
CA ARG A 247 20.86 12.57 14.54
C ARG A 247 19.56 13.29 14.90
N ILE A 248 18.60 13.32 13.98
CA ILE A 248 17.26 13.87 14.21
C ILE A 248 16.44 12.91 15.08
N ASP A 249 16.56 11.60 14.86
CA ASP A 249 15.79 10.56 15.54
C ASP A 249 16.21 10.34 17.01
N ALA A 250 17.41 10.79 17.40
CA ALA A 250 17.90 10.76 18.78
C ALA A 250 18.49 12.10 19.26
N PRO A 251 17.66 13.13 19.54
CA PRO A 251 18.14 14.45 19.94
C PRO A 251 18.66 14.43 21.39
N GLY A 252 19.98 14.48 21.57
CA GLY A 252 20.62 14.50 22.91
C GLY A 252 21.86 13.61 23.06
N ALA A 253 22.16 12.76 22.07
CA ALA A 253 23.47 12.09 21.97
C ALA A 253 24.63 13.07 21.64
N ALA A 254 24.35 14.37 21.59
CA ALA A 254 25.26 15.42 21.17
C ALA A 254 26.44 15.64 22.14
N GLU A 255 26.40 15.20 23.40
CA GLU A 255 27.57 15.35 24.30
C GLU A 255 28.59 14.20 24.18
N ALA A 256 28.28 13.11 23.48
CA ALA A 256 29.28 12.10 23.08
C ALA A 256 29.75 12.29 21.63
N ALA A 257 28.90 12.86 20.77
CA ALA A 257 29.18 13.04 19.35
C ALA A 257 30.03 14.28 19.01
N ASP A 258 30.28 15.20 19.95
CA ASP A 258 31.18 16.35 19.74
C ASP A 258 32.68 15.96 19.72
N SER A 259 32.99 14.66 19.85
CA SER A 259 34.33 14.10 19.63
C SER A 259 34.54 13.48 18.23
N TYR A 260 33.48 13.39 17.42
CA TYR A 260 33.54 12.80 16.07
C TYR A 260 32.98 13.75 15.01
N SER A 261 33.41 15.01 15.06
CA SER A 261 33.58 15.76 13.83
C SER A 261 35.00 16.28 13.77
N CYS A 262 35.59 16.18 12.57
CA CYS A 262 36.88 16.75 12.19
C CYS A 262 38.11 15.84 12.36
N GLU A 263 38.19 14.72 11.63
CA GLU A 263 39.50 14.20 11.19
C GLU A 263 39.54 13.55 9.80
N TYR A 264 38.57 13.85 8.91
CA TYR A 264 38.76 13.62 7.47
C TYR A 264 38.94 14.91 6.63
N VAL A 265 38.93 16.11 7.25
CA VAL A 265 39.19 17.38 6.51
C VAL A 265 40.18 18.34 7.21
N ARG A 266 40.90 17.96 8.28
CA ARG A 266 41.94 18.86 8.87
C ARG A 266 43.29 18.21 9.16
N GLY A 267 43.92 17.71 8.11
CA GLY A 267 45.38 17.67 8.04
C GLY A 267 46.01 19.05 7.79
N ARG A 268 45.84 20.05 8.68
CA ARG A 268 46.74 21.24 8.78
C ARG A 268 46.69 21.89 10.18
N GLY A 269 47.70 21.58 11.02
CA GLY A 269 48.45 22.62 11.75
C GLY A 269 48.29 22.79 13.28
N ARG A 270 49.27 22.21 14.01
CA ARG A 270 50.05 22.74 15.16
C ARG A 270 49.38 23.17 16.50
N ASP A 271 49.63 22.33 17.51
CA ASP A 271 50.55 22.52 18.67
C ASP A 271 50.27 23.57 19.80
N ARG A 272 50.32 23.05 21.06
CA ARG A 272 50.70 23.63 22.39
C ARG A 272 49.65 24.23 23.36
N GLY A 273 49.44 23.51 24.48
CA GLY A 273 49.93 23.98 25.80
C GLY A 273 48.96 24.18 26.99
N HIS A 274 49.22 23.42 28.08
CA HIS A 274 49.22 23.85 29.50
C HIS A 274 47.95 23.80 30.42
N ARG A 275 47.87 22.71 31.21
CA ARG A 275 47.80 22.61 32.72
C ARG A 275 46.58 23.10 33.57
N PRO A 276 46.40 22.58 34.82
CA PRO A 276 45.11 22.10 35.38
C PRO A 276 44.67 22.68 36.75
N GLY A 277 43.51 22.21 37.25
CA GLY A 277 43.09 22.18 38.68
C GLY A 277 42.28 23.40 39.14
N ALA A 278 41.50 23.42 40.23
CA ALA A 278 40.95 22.46 41.21
C ALA A 278 40.03 23.32 42.13
N ASP A 279 39.13 22.68 42.89
CA ASP A 279 38.46 23.19 44.11
C ASP A 279 37.42 24.34 43.90
N GLY A 280 36.27 24.42 44.56
CA GLY A 280 35.77 23.83 45.79
C GLY A 280 35.02 24.92 46.56
N LEU A 281 33.80 24.58 47.01
CA LEU A 281 33.06 25.14 48.15
C LEU A 281 32.18 26.42 48.00
N ASP A 282 30.95 26.20 48.48
CA ASP A 282 30.19 26.97 49.48
C ASP A 282 28.98 27.82 49.03
N CYS A 283 27.81 27.44 49.56
CA CYS A 283 26.58 28.23 49.62
C CYS A 283 26.44 28.85 51.01
N PRO A 284 25.85 30.05 51.12
CA PRO A 284 24.59 30.11 51.87
C PRO A 284 23.52 31.07 51.31
N ARG A 285 22.27 30.77 51.69
CA ARG A 285 21.00 31.40 51.28
C ARG A 285 20.76 32.79 51.88
N THR A 286 20.14 33.69 51.11
CA THR A 286 18.95 34.49 51.50
C THR A 286 18.14 34.94 50.27
N VAL A 287 16.83 35.09 50.47
CA VAL A 287 15.72 35.06 49.49
C VAL A 287 15.42 36.42 48.84
N SER A 288 15.17 36.45 47.52
CA SER A 288 14.03 37.17 46.89
C SER A 288 13.96 36.94 45.37
N ALA A 289 12.82 36.41 44.93
CA ALA A 289 12.13 36.57 43.64
C ALA A 289 12.96 36.53 42.34
N ASP A 290 12.97 35.37 41.65
CA ASP A 290 12.19 35.20 40.42
C ASP A 290 12.32 33.78 39.85
N ARG A 291 11.20 33.30 39.31
CA ARG A 291 10.95 32.07 38.50
C ARG A 291 10.59 30.77 39.25
N PRO A 292 9.49 30.11 38.85
CA PRO A 292 8.99 28.92 39.52
C PRO A 292 9.78 27.66 39.17
N PHE A 293 9.88 26.81 40.18
CA PHE A 293 10.45 25.48 40.19
C PHE A 293 9.80 24.55 39.17
N GLY A 294 10.63 23.87 38.40
CA GLY A 294 10.30 22.57 37.83
C GLY A 294 10.40 21.48 38.88
N THR A 295 9.35 20.66 39.00
CA THR A 295 9.42 19.29 39.48
C THR A 295 8.59 18.42 38.54
N SER A 296 9.29 17.46 37.94
CA SER A 296 8.87 16.12 37.53
C SER A 296 7.53 15.96 36.84
N LEU A 297 7.57 15.47 35.59
CA LEU A 297 6.78 14.35 35.09
C LEU A 297 7.43 13.85 33.78
N THR A 298 8.00 12.64 33.83
CA THR A 298 8.20 11.64 32.75
C THR A 298 8.25 12.13 31.28
N ARG A 299 9.42 12.06 30.61
CA ARG A 299 9.52 12.20 29.14
C ARG A 299 9.45 10.82 28.44
N ARG A 300 8.41 10.64 27.62
CA ARG A 300 8.22 9.54 26.66
C ARG A 300 9.20 9.68 25.48
N LYS A 301 9.60 8.54 24.91
CA LYS A 301 10.49 8.35 23.73
C LYS A 301 9.75 8.69 22.41
N GLU A 302 10.45 9.21 21.39
CA GLU A 302 9.92 9.47 20.03
C GLU A 302 10.40 8.39 19.01
N GLN A 303 9.62 8.20 17.93
CA GLN A 303 9.47 7.04 17.04
C GLN A 303 10.16 7.22 15.65
N PRO A 304 10.45 6.13 14.90
CA PRO A 304 11.25 6.16 13.65
C PRO A 304 10.51 6.76 12.43
N MET A 305 11.24 7.36 11.47
CA MET A 305 10.66 8.08 10.31
C MET A 305 10.05 7.18 9.22
N ALA A 306 8.96 7.65 8.61
CA ALA A 306 8.09 6.96 7.68
C ALA A 306 8.41 7.21 6.18
N ALA A 307 7.98 6.28 5.33
CA ALA A 307 8.18 6.30 3.87
C ALA A 307 7.38 7.45 3.18
N THR A 308 7.90 7.96 2.06
CA THR A 308 7.26 9.07 1.33
C THR A 308 6.79 8.66 -0.06
N ILE A 309 5.80 9.38 -0.60
CA ILE A 309 5.22 9.12 -1.92
C ILE A 309 6.20 9.54 -3.03
N ASP A 310 6.74 8.58 -3.78
CA ASP A 310 7.73 8.80 -4.86
C ASP A 310 7.07 8.94 -6.25
N ALA A 311 6.00 8.18 -6.52
CA ALA A 311 5.24 8.30 -7.76
C ALA A 311 3.76 8.00 -7.56
N VAL A 312 2.93 8.69 -8.35
CA VAL A 312 1.49 8.43 -8.45
C VAL A 312 1.15 8.32 -9.92
N HIS A 313 0.44 7.26 -10.28
CA HIS A 313 0.00 7.01 -11.64
C HIS A 313 -1.48 6.63 -11.65
N SER A 314 -2.17 6.84 -12.76
CA SER A 314 -3.58 6.48 -12.92
C SER A 314 -3.86 5.97 -14.31
N ARG A 315 -4.95 5.20 -14.44
CA ARG A 315 -5.45 4.71 -15.73
C ARG A 315 -6.95 4.49 -15.72
N GLU A 316 -7.51 4.48 -16.93
CA GLU A 316 -8.90 4.10 -17.19
C GLU A 316 -9.00 2.56 -17.27
N ILE A 317 -9.81 1.96 -16.39
CA ILE A 317 -10.20 0.54 -16.41
C ILE A 317 -11.72 0.43 -16.55
N LEU A 318 -12.29 -0.79 -16.50
CA LEU A 318 -13.74 -1.00 -16.54
C LEU A 318 -14.25 -1.52 -15.19
N ASP A 319 -15.43 -1.04 -14.78
CA ASP A 319 -16.20 -1.58 -13.66
C ASP A 319 -16.98 -2.84 -14.07
N SER A 320 -17.67 -3.47 -13.11
CA SER A 320 -18.46 -4.69 -13.28
C SER A 320 -19.66 -4.54 -14.22
N ARG A 321 -20.04 -3.30 -14.55
CA ARG A 321 -21.12 -2.95 -15.50
C ARG A 321 -20.57 -2.60 -16.88
N GLY A 322 -19.25 -2.67 -17.06
CA GLY A 322 -18.56 -2.35 -18.30
C GLY A 322 -18.45 -0.85 -18.59
N ASN A 323 -18.63 0.01 -17.58
CA ASN A 323 -18.38 1.44 -17.71
C ASN A 323 -16.94 1.77 -17.29
N PRO A 324 -16.31 2.80 -17.87
CA PRO A 324 -14.99 3.25 -17.43
C PRO A 324 -14.95 3.66 -15.95
N THR A 325 -13.86 3.39 -15.26
CA THR A 325 -13.56 3.90 -13.91
C THR A 325 -12.05 4.12 -13.73
N VAL A 326 -11.67 4.80 -12.65
CA VAL A 326 -10.29 5.19 -12.34
C VAL A 326 -9.61 4.11 -11.49
N GLU A 327 -8.41 3.72 -11.92
CA GLU A 327 -7.44 2.98 -11.10
C GLU A 327 -6.24 3.88 -10.83
N VAL A 328 -5.76 3.89 -9.58
CA VAL A 328 -4.60 4.66 -9.15
C VAL A 328 -3.56 3.72 -8.55
N GLU A 329 -2.29 4.00 -8.85
CA GLU A 329 -1.12 3.34 -8.31
C GLU A 329 -0.24 4.35 -7.59
N VAL A 330 0.29 3.94 -6.43
CA VAL A 330 1.22 4.71 -5.61
C VAL A 330 2.49 3.90 -5.42
N LEU A 331 3.63 4.52 -5.67
CA LEU A 331 4.96 4.00 -5.37
C LEU A 331 5.60 4.87 -4.29
N LEU A 332 6.22 4.25 -3.30
CA LEU A 332 6.95 4.92 -2.24
C LEU A 332 8.46 4.89 -2.47
N ASP A 333 9.19 5.75 -1.76
CA ASP A 333 10.67 5.83 -1.81
C ASP A 333 11.38 4.57 -1.26
N ASP A 334 10.72 3.80 -0.41
CA ASP A 334 11.16 2.49 0.07
C ASP A 334 10.93 1.34 -0.94
N GLY A 335 10.30 1.64 -2.08
CA GLY A 335 9.97 0.68 -3.15
C GLY A 335 8.62 -0.02 -3.00
N THR A 336 7.85 0.29 -1.95
CA THR A 336 6.48 -0.21 -1.75
C THR A 336 5.57 0.30 -2.86
N PHE A 337 4.73 -0.59 -3.37
CA PHE A 337 3.81 -0.29 -4.46
C PHE A 337 2.41 -0.81 -4.10
N ALA A 338 1.41 0.07 -4.23
CA ALA A 338 0.01 -0.31 -4.03
C ALA A 338 -0.91 0.29 -5.09
N ARG A 339 -2.11 -0.28 -5.15
CA ARG A 339 -3.12 0.06 -6.15
C ARG A 339 -4.51 0.12 -5.55
N ALA A 340 -5.31 1.06 -6.01
CA ALA A 340 -6.74 1.11 -5.71
C ALA A 340 -7.57 1.35 -6.98
N GLN A 341 -8.76 0.75 -7.00
CA GLN A 341 -9.73 0.91 -8.08
C GLN A 341 -11.01 1.50 -7.51
N VAL A 342 -11.57 2.49 -8.19
CA VAL A 342 -12.69 3.27 -7.66
C VAL A 342 -14.03 2.68 -8.11
N PRO A 343 -14.98 2.42 -7.20
CA PRO A 343 -16.31 1.98 -7.58
C PRO A 343 -17.18 3.15 -8.08
N SER A 344 -18.26 2.83 -8.80
CA SER A 344 -19.20 3.79 -9.39
C SER A 344 -20.66 3.45 -9.04
N GLY A 345 -21.47 4.46 -8.74
CA GLY A 345 -22.92 4.30 -8.56
C GLY A 345 -23.68 4.17 -9.88
N ALA A 346 -24.92 3.65 -9.82
CA ALA A 346 -25.88 3.71 -10.91
C ALA A 346 -26.71 4.99 -10.87
N SER A 347 -27.14 5.36 -9.67
CA SER A 347 -27.69 6.67 -9.30
C SER A 347 -26.66 7.41 -8.45
N THR A 348 -26.63 8.74 -8.58
CA THR A 348 -25.81 9.64 -7.76
C THR A 348 -26.75 10.61 -7.09
N GLY A 349 -26.86 10.54 -5.76
CA GLY A 349 -27.68 11.46 -4.98
C GLY A 349 -27.29 12.92 -5.21
N ALA A 350 -28.23 13.85 -5.03
CA ALA A 350 -28.02 15.27 -5.35
C ALA A 350 -26.92 15.94 -4.52
N PHE A 351 -26.56 15.33 -3.38
CA PHE A 351 -25.59 15.84 -2.42
C PHE A 351 -24.29 15.00 -2.36
N GLU A 352 -24.13 14.00 -3.23
CA GLU A 352 -22.91 13.21 -3.33
C GLU A 352 -21.73 14.05 -3.87
N ALA A 353 -20.52 13.64 -3.50
CA ALA A 353 -19.32 14.08 -4.19
C ALA A 353 -19.38 13.67 -5.68
N VAL A 354 -18.92 14.56 -6.56
CA VAL A 354 -19.16 14.45 -7.99
C VAL A 354 -18.14 13.52 -8.63
N GLU A 355 -18.62 12.43 -9.22
CA GLU A 355 -17.84 11.62 -10.14
C GLU A 355 -17.59 12.38 -11.45
N ARG A 356 -16.32 12.58 -11.81
CA ARG A 356 -15.97 13.27 -13.06
C ARG A 356 -16.00 12.30 -14.24
N ARG A 357 -16.85 12.61 -15.22
CA ARG A 357 -17.01 11.91 -16.50
C ARG A 357 -16.68 12.84 -17.68
N ASP A 358 -16.20 12.27 -18.79
CA ASP A 358 -15.73 13.04 -19.94
C ASP A 358 -16.85 13.71 -20.74
N GLY A 359 -18.05 13.11 -20.78
CA GLY A 359 -19.18 13.60 -21.58
C GLY A 359 -19.03 13.42 -23.09
N ASP A 360 -17.92 12.85 -23.58
CA ASP A 360 -17.69 12.56 -24.99
C ASP A 360 -18.54 11.37 -25.45
N LYS A 361 -19.67 11.66 -26.10
CA LYS A 361 -20.61 10.64 -26.62
C LYS A 361 -19.98 9.67 -27.63
N SER A 362 -18.81 9.99 -28.20
CA SER A 362 -18.11 9.12 -29.14
C SER A 362 -17.34 7.98 -28.45
N ARG A 363 -17.02 8.11 -27.15
CA ARG A 363 -16.32 7.11 -26.34
C ARG A 363 -17.18 6.68 -25.16
N TYR A 364 -17.39 5.37 -24.99
CA TYR A 364 -18.16 4.81 -23.88
C TYR A 364 -19.50 5.52 -23.61
N LEU A 365 -20.17 6.00 -24.67
CA LEU A 365 -21.44 6.74 -24.57
C LEU A 365 -21.38 8.00 -23.68
N GLY A 366 -20.22 8.64 -23.55
CA GLY A 366 -20.01 9.81 -22.69
C GLY A 366 -19.53 9.48 -21.28
N LYS A 367 -19.33 8.21 -20.94
CA LYS A 367 -18.95 7.74 -19.61
C LYS A 367 -17.43 7.54 -19.42
N GLY A 368 -16.61 7.98 -20.37
CA GLY A 368 -15.15 7.98 -20.21
C GLY A 368 -14.71 8.74 -18.94
N VAL A 369 -13.53 8.39 -18.43
CA VAL A 369 -12.92 9.02 -17.23
C VAL A 369 -11.50 9.54 -17.50
N GLU A 370 -11.15 9.79 -18.76
CA GLU A 370 -9.80 10.26 -19.14
C GLU A 370 -9.46 11.59 -18.46
N GLN A 371 -10.43 12.48 -18.26
CA GLN A 371 -10.21 13.73 -17.52
C GLN A 371 -9.91 13.50 -16.04
N ALA A 372 -10.56 12.52 -15.39
CA ALA A 372 -10.27 12.19 -13.99
C ALA A 372 -8.90 11.52 -13.86
N VAL A 373 -8.56 10.62 -14.79
CA VAL A 373 -7.23 10.00 -14.89
C VAL A 373 -6.15 11.07 -15.06
N ALA A 374 -6.33 12.01 -15.99
CA ALA A 374 -5.41 13.12 -16.19
C ALA A 374 -5.28 13.98 -14.93
N ALA A 375 -6.39 14.30 -14.25
CA ALA A 375 -6.37 15.10 -13.02
C ALA A 375 -5.57 14.43 -11.89
N VAL A 376 -5.55 13.10 -11.78
CA VAL A 376 -4.67 12.41 -10.81
C VAL A 376 -3.20 12.72 -11.08
N ILE A 377 -2.77 12.67 -12.34
CA ILE A 377 -1.35 12.83 -12.72
C ILE A 377 -0.95 14.32 -12.74
N GLU A 378 -1.82 15.17 -13.27
CA GLU A 378 -1.51 16.58 -13.56
C GLU A 378 -1.83 17.50 -12.37
N ASP A 379 -2.91 17.23 -11.62
CA ASP A 379 -3.40 18.13 -10.57
C ASP A 379 -3.11 17.62 -9.16
N LEU A 380 -3.28 16.32 -8.89
CA LEU A 380 -3.13 15.74 -7.56
C LEU A 380 -1.69 15.30 -7.25
N ALA A 381 -1.08 14.51 -8.12
CA ALA A 381 0.25 13.94 -7.89
C ALA A 381 1.29 15.01 -7.49
N PRO A 382 1.44 16.16 -8.21
CA PRO A 382 2.44 17.16 -7.85
C PRO A 382 2.27 17.78 -6.46
N LYS A 383 1.08 17.67 -5.87
CA LYS A 383 0.78 18.22 -4.54
C LYS A 383 1.09 17.26 -3.40
N ILE A 384 1.12 15.96 -3.68
CA ILE A 384 1.28 14.90 -2.66
C ILE A 384 2.61 14.15 -2.75
N LEU A 385 3.35 14.29 -3.85
CA LEU A 385 4.70 13.73 -3.95
C LEU A 385 5.61 14.26 -2.83
N GLY A 386 6.36 13.35 -2.22
CA GLY A 386 7.23 13.62 -1.08
C GLY A 386 6.50 13.81 0.25
N MET A 387 5.17 13.72 0.29
CA MET A 387 4.45 13.63 1.56
C MET A 387 4.70 12.26 2.19
N ASP A 388 4.79 12.24 3.52
CA ASP A 388 4.82 11.03 4.33
C ASP A 388 3.53 10.24 4.11
N VAL A 389 3.66 8.97 3.69
CA VAL A 389 2.52 8.11 3.37
C VAL A 389 1.64 7.81 4.59
N GLN A 390 2.19 7.94 5.81
CA GLN A 390 1.46 7.72 7.05
C GLN A 390 0.54 8.91 7.41
N GLU A 391 0.76 10.08 6.82
CA GLU A 391 -0.02 11.29 7.06
C GLU A 391 -1.30 11.33 6.21
N GLN A 392 -2.10 10.25 6.24
CA GLN A 392 -3.33 10.08 5.44
C GLN A 392 -4.26 11.29 5.53
N ARG A 393 -4.46 11.84 6.74
CA ARG A 393 -5.31 13.02 6.95
C ARG A 393 -4.75 14.27 6.28
N ALA A 394 -3.44 14.45 6.29
CA ALA A 394 -2.79 15.59 5.63
C ALA A 394 -2.88 15.45 4.11
N ILE A 395 -2.66 14.24 3.58
CA ILE A 395 -2.75 13.93 2.15
C ILE A 395 -4.18 14.18 1.65
N ASP A 396 -5.19 13.63 2.32
CA ASP A 396 -6.60 13.85 1.99
C ASP A 396 -6.97 15.34 2.05
N ALA A 397 -6.47 16.08 3.06
CA ALA A 397 -6.70 17.52 3.17
C ALA A 397 -6.08 18.31 2.01
N VAL A 398 -4.85 17.97 1.59
CA VAL A 398 -4.18 18.60 0.45
C VAL A 398 -4.95 18.35 -0.85
N MET A 399 -5.47 17.13 -1.06
CA MET A 399 -6.29 16.82 -2.24
C MET A 399 -7.63 17.56 -2.23
N ASN A 400 -8.27 17.67 -1.08
CA ASN A 400 -9.51 18.44 -0.93
C ASN A 400 -9.29 19.94 -1.18
N GLU A 401 -8.19 20.51 -0.68
CA GLU A 401 -7.80 21.89 -0.96
C GLU A 401 -7.44 22.09 -2.44
N ALA A 402 -6.83 21.09 -3.08
CA ALA A 402 -6.49 21.11 -4.50
C ALA A 402 -7.72 21.25 -5.39
N ASP A 403 -8.78 20.52 -5.06
CA ASP A 403 -10.07 20.62 -5.75
C ASP A 403 -10.77 21.94 -5.44
N GLY A 404 -10.82 22.33 -4.17
CA GLY A 404 -11.34 23.61 -3.72
C GLY A 404 -12.86 23.76 -3.80
N THR A 405 -13.60 22.69 -4.13
CA THR A 405 -15.07 22.68 -4.13
C THR A 405 -15.61 21.74 -3.05
N ASP A 406 -16.79 22.08 -2.51
CA ASP A 406 -17.40 21.30 -1.42
C ASP A 406 -17.77 19.87 -1.84
N ASN A 407 -17.97 19.64 -3.15
CA ASN A 407 -18.42 18.35 -3.70
C ASN A 407 -17.36 17.67 -4.57
N LYS A 408 -16.09 18.10 -4.52
CA LYS A 408 -15.00 17.49 -5.29
C LYS A 408 -15.20 17.53 -6.82
N GLY A 409 -15.98 18.49 -7.31
CA GLY A 409 -16.41 18.55 -8.71
C GLY A 409 -15.40 19.17 -9.68
N ALA A 410 -14.35 19.83 -9.19
CA ALA A 410 -13.33 20.43 -10.05
C ALA A 410 -12.35 19.36 -10.58
N ILE A 411 -11.86 18.49 -9.70
CA ILE A 411 -10.94 17.40 -9.98
C ILE A 411 -11.71 16.10 -10.24
N GLY A 412 -12.74 15.83 -9.43
CA GLY A 412 -13.53 14.60 -9.46
C GLY A 412 -13.29 13.75 -8.21
N ALA A 413 -14.38 13.39 -7.51
CA ALA A 413 -14.34 12.53 -6.34
C ALA A 413 -13.71 11.15 -6.63
N ASN A 414 -13.87 10.66 -7.87
CA ASN A 414 -13.25 9.43 -8.34
C ASN A 414 -11.71 9.55 -8.48
N ALA A 415 -11.18 10.69 -8.87
CA ALA A 415 -9.72 10.90 -8.89
C ALA A 415 -9.15 10.96 -7.46
N ILE A 416 -9.77 11.76 -6.59
CA ILE A 416 -9.33 11.97 -5.21
C ILE A 416 -9.40 10.66 -4.41
N LEU A 417 -10.52 9.94 -4.50
CA LEU A 417 -10.67 8.68 -3.77
C LEU A 417 -9.64 7.64 -4.22
N GLY A 418 -9.38 7.53 -5.53
CA GLY A 418 -8.41 6.56 -6.04
C GLY A 418 -7.03 6.75 -5.41
N VAL A 419 -6.58 8.01 -5.30
CA VAL A 419 -5.34 8.36 -4.61
C VAL A 419 -5.42 8.07 -3.12
N SER A 420 -6.49 8.50 -2.45
CA SER A 420 -6.70 8.31 -1.00
C SER A 420 -6.60 6.83 -0.60
N LEU A 421 -7.26 5.94 -1.36
CA LEU A 421 -7.21 4.49 -1.15
C LEU A 421 -5.82 3.91 -1.45
N ALA A 422 -5.20 4.29 -2.57
CA ALA A 422 -3.89 3.75 -2.96
C ALA A 422 -2.79 4.13 -1.97
N VAL A 423 -2.82 5.35 -1.43
CA VAL A 423 -1.92 5.82 -0.36
C VAL A 423 -2.08 4.96 0.89
N SER A 424 -3.31 4.74 1.37
CA SER A 424 -3.53 3.95 2.59
C SER A 424 -3.02 2.51 2.47
N LYS A 425 -3.16 1.91 1.28
CA LYS A 425 -2.64 0.57 0.99
C LYS A 425 -1.12 0.56 0.95
N ALA A 426 -0.51 1.55 0.28
CA ALA A 426 0.95 1.69 0.25
C ALA A 426 1.51 1.87 1.66
N ALA A 427 0.83 2.66 2.51
CA ALA A 427 1.24 2.86 3.89
C ALA A 427 1.16 1.58 4.73
N ALA A 428 0.08 0.81 4.59
CA ALA A 428 -0.07 -0.48 5.25
C ALA A 428 1.02 -1.48 4.82
N ASP A 429 1.25 -1.58 3.50
CA ASP A 429 2.26 -2.45 2.91
C ASP A 429 3.69 -2.06 3.37
N SER A 430 4.01 -0.75 3.41
CA SER A 430 5.30 -0.22 3.88
C SER A 430 5.52 -0.49 5.37
N ALA A 431 4.47 -0.35 6.18
CA ALA A 431 4.50 -0.69 7.60
C ALA A 431 4.54 -2.21 7.87
N GLY A 432 4.36 -3.04 6.84
CA GLY A 432 4.37 -4.51 6.96
C GLY A 432 3.20 -5.05 7.78
N ILE A 433 2.06 -4.36 7.79
CA ILE A 433 0.85 -4.78 8.51
C ILE A 433 -0.39 -4.76 7.60
N PRO A 434 -1.41 -5.61 7.86
CA PRO A 434 -2.63 -5.66 7.06
C PRO A 434 -3.39 -4.33 7.05
N LEU A 435 -4.07 -4.03 5.95
CA LEU A 435 -4.81 -2.77 5.78
C LEU A 435 -5.84 -2.52 6.89
N TYR A 436 -6.60 -3.54 7.30
CA TYR A 436 -7.57 -3.38 8.38
C TYR A 436 -6.92 -3.03 9.73
N GLN A 437 -5.72 -3.55 10.01
CA GLN A 437 -4.97 -3.23 11.24
C GLN A 437 -4.30 -1.86 11.14
N TYR A 438 -3.78 -1.51 9.96
CA TYR A 438 -3.19 -0.19 9.70
C TYR A 438 -4.22 0.92 9.94
N LEU A 439 -5.42 0.76 9.40
CA LEU A 439 -6.48 1.76 9.50
C LEU A 439 -7.24 1.75 10.84
N GLY A 440 -7.51 0.56 11.39
CA GLY A 440 -8.29 0.41 12.61
C GLY A 440 -7.48 0.31 13.90
N GLY A 441 -6.16 0.20 13.78
CA GLY A 441 -5.25 -0.06 14.89
C GLY A 441 -5.39 -1.48 15.46
N PRO A 442 -4.77 -1.74 16.62
CA PRO A 442 -4.65 -3.09 17.19
C PRO A 442 -5.98 -3.70 17.69
N ASN A 443 -7.08 -2.94 17.66
CA ASN A 443 -8.40 -3.41 18.09
C ASN A 443 -9.35 -3.69 16.91
N ALA A 444 -8.86 -3.70 15.67
CA ALA A 444 -9.63 -4.12 14.49
C ALA A 444 -9.76 -5.64 14.48
N HIS A 445 -10.94 -6.16 14.84
CA HIS A 445 -11.14 -7.61 15.03
C HIS A 445 -12.59 -8.10 14.80
N VAL A 446 -13.54 -7.18 14.66
CA VAL A 446 -14.95 -7.53 14.50
C VAL A 446 -15.27 -7.79 13.03
N LEU A 447 -15.63 -9.02 12.72
CA LEU A 447 -16.09 -9.41 11.39
C LEU A 447 -17.57 -9.03 11.21
N PRO A 448 -17.93 -8.42 10.06
CA PRO A 448 -19.25 -7.88 9.85
C PRO A 448 -20.30 -8.94 9.53
N VAL A 449 -21.55 -8.72 9.94
CA VAL A 449 -22.70 -9.45 9.39
C VAL A 449 -22.91 -9.00 7.93
N PRO A 450 -22.84 -9.91 6.95
CA PRO A 450 -23.09 -9.55 5.57
C PRO A 450 -24.59 -9.41 5.31
N MET A 451 -25.01 -8.22 4.85
CA MET A 451 -26.30 -7.99 4.21
C MET A 451 -26.21 -8.43 2.76
N MET A 452 -26.58 -9.70 2.52
CA MET A 452 -26.44 -10.30 1.21
C MET A 452 -27.69 -10.03 0.39
N ASN A 453 -27.54 -9.28 -0.70
CA ASN A 453 -28.61 -9.08 -1.66
C ASN A 453 -28.87 -10.38 -2.41
N ILE A 454 -30.11 -10.88 -2.38
CA ILE A 454 -30.48 -12.13 -3.05
C ILE A 454 -31.65 -11.97 -4.04
N LEU A 455 -32.37 -10.85 -3.98
CA LEU A 455 -33.48 -10.55 -4.89
C LEU A 455 -33.59 -9.04 -5.11
N ASN A 456 -33.71 -8.66 -6.38
CA ASN A 456 -33.73 -7.28 -6.84
C ASN A 456 -35.10 -6.88 -7.39
N GLY A 457 -35.45 -5.62 -7.16
CA GLY A 457 -36.53 -4.88 -7.80
C GLY A 457 -36.08 -3.48 -8.19
N GLY A 458 -37.03 -2.55 -8.31
CA GLY A 458 -36.79 -1.14 -8.58
C GLY A 458 -35.92 -0.89 -9.81
N SER A 459 -35.03 0.10 -9.74
CA SER A 459 -34.12 0.48 -10.82
C SER A 459 -32.99 -0.53 -11.07
N HIS A 460 -32.77 -1.48 -10.16
CA HIS A 460 -31.73 -2.51 -10.25
C HIS A 460 -32.15 -3.77 -11.03
N ALA A 461 -33.41 -3.83 -11.49
CA ALA A 461 -33.92 -4.97 -12.22
C ALA A 461 -35.06 -4.60 -13.17
N ASP A 462 -35.13 -5.28 -14.33
CA ASP A 462 -36.33 -5.29 -15.20
C ASP A 462 -37.42 -6.17 -14.57
N SER A 463 -37.93 -5.77 -13.40
CA SER A 463 -39.00 -6.46 -12.66
C SER A 463 -40.14 -5.51 -12.29
N ASN A 464 -41.24 -6.07 -11.78
CA ASN A 464 -42.39 -5.31 -11.29
C ASN A 464 -42.42 -5.13 -9.77
N VAL A 465 -41.30 -5.39 -9.08
CA VAL A 465 -41.16 -5.23 -7.63
C VAL A 465 -40.65 -3.82 -7.36
N ASP A 466 -41.31 -3.06 -6.47
CA ASP A 466 -40.97 -1.65 -6.22
C ASP A 466 -39.72 -1.50 -5.35
N ILE A 467 -39.57 -2.33 -4.32
CA ILE A 467 -38.39 -2.33 -3.43
C ILE A 467 -37.16 -2.78 -4.21
N GLN A 468 -36.07 -2.02 -4.09
CA GLN A 468 -34.86 -2.21 -4.88
C GLN A 468 -34.08 -3.47 -4.50
N GLU A 469 -33.87 -3.74 -3.21
CA GLU A 469 -33.13 -4.93 -2.77
C GLU A 469 -33.77 -5.62 -1.57
N PHE A 470 -33.80 -6.95 -1.65
CA PHE A 470 -34.18 -7.84 -0.55
C PHE A 470 -32.96 -8.66 -0.15
N MET A 471 -32.58 -8.50 1.11
CA MET A 471 -31.33 -9.01 1.65
C MET A 471 -31.58 -10.03 2.76
N ILE A 472 -30.63 -10.94 2.93
CA ILE A 472 -30.54 -11.82 4.09
C ILE A 472 -29.32 -11.45 4.95
N ALA A 473 -29.46 -11.67 6.25
CA ALA A 473 -28.43 -11.43 7.25
C ALA A 473 -28.22 -12.72 8.09
N PRO A 474 -27.11 -13.47 7.91
CA PRO A 474 -26.82 -14.69 8.66
C PRO A 474 -26.41 -14.38 10.12
N ILE A 475 -27.37 -14.00 10.95
CA ILE A 475 -27.14 -13.50 12.32
C ILE A 475 -26.79 -14.57 13.36
N GLY A 476 -27.14 -15.83 13.10
CA GLY A 476 -26.96 -16.94 14.05
C GLY A 476 -25.68 -17.75 13.86
N ALA A 477 -24.85 -17.39 12.88
CA ALA A 477 -23.55 -18.03 12.67
C ALA A 477 -22.55 -17.68 13.79
N GLU A 478 -21.62 -18.59 14.06
CA GLU A 478 -20.56 -18.39 15.08
C GLU A 478 -19.35 -17.64 14.52
N SER A 479 -19.17 -17.63 13.20
CA SER A 479 -18.06 -17.00 12.49
C SER A 479 -18.52 -16.43 11.15
N PHE A 480 -17.71 -15.57 10.54
CA PHE A 480 -17.97 -15.04 9.20
C PHE A 480 -17.91 -16.15 8.14
N HIS A 481 -16.97 -17.08 8.23
CA HIS A 481 -16.91 -18.27 7.37
C HIS A 481 -18.24 -19.03 7.36
N GLU A 482 -18.80 -19.31 8.53
CA GLU A 482 -20.10 -19.98 8.63
C GLU A 482 -21.24 -19.10 8.11
N ALA A 483 -21.22 -17.79 8.40
CA ALA A 483 -22.20 -16.83 7.88
C ALA A 483 -22.23 -16.81 6.35
N LEU A 484 -21.06 -16.80 5.70
CA LEU A 484 -20.94 -16.82 4.26
C LEU A 484 -21.50 -18.12 3.66
N ARG A 485 -21.19 -19.26 4.27
CA ARG A 485 -21.72 -20.58 3.86
C ARG A 485 -23.25 -20.60 3.96
N VAL A 486 -23.81 -20.16 5.08
CA VAL A 486 -25.26 -20.06 5.29
C VAL A 486 -25.90 -19.20 4.20
N GLY A 487 -25.37 -18.01 3.95
CA GLY A 487 -25.89 -17.11 2.92
C GLY A 487 -25.82 -17.70 1.50
N ALA A 488 -24.73 -18.37 1.15
CA ALA A 488 -24.58 -19.04 -0.15
C ALA A 488 -25.57 -20.21 -0.33
N GLU A 489 -25.79 -21.01 0.71
CA GLU A 489 -26.77 -22.10 0.68
C GLU A 489 -28.20 -21.57 0.52
N VAL A 490 -28.56 -20.50 1.24
CA VAL A 490 -29.86 -19.84 1.09
C VAL A 490 -30.02 -19.25 -0.32
N TYR A 491 -28.99 -18.61 -0.87
CA TYR A 491 -29.01 -18.08 -2.24
C TYR A 491 -29.25 -19.19 -3.28
N HIS A 492 -28.58 -20.34 -3.15
CA HIS A 492 -28.80 -21.49 -4.03
C HIS A 492 -30.18 -22.14 -3.83
N ALA A 493 -30.67 -22.22 -2.60
CA ALA A 493 -32.03 -22.68 -2.32
C ALA A 493 -33.08 -21.75 -2.95
N LEU A 494 -32.89 -20.43 -2.88
CA LEU A 494 -33.77 -19.45 -3.53
C LEU A 494 -33.79 -19.66 -5.05
N LYS A 495 -32.63 -19.88 -5.67
CA LYS A 495 -32.55 -20.21 -7.11
C LYS A 495 -33.43 -21.41 -7.46
N ALA A 496 -33.39 -22.47 -6.65
CA ALA A 496 -34.20 -23.66 -6.85
C ALA A 496 -35.71 -23.36 -6.69
N VAL A 497 -36.10 -22.60 -5.66
CA VAL A 497 -37.50 -22.16 -5.45
C VAL A 497 -38.02 -21.37 -6.65
N LEU A 498 -37.22 -20.43 -7.18
CA LEU A 498 -37.59 -19.63 -8.34
C LEU A 498 -37.79 -20.52 -9.58
N GLN A 499 -36.90 -21.48 -9.82
CA GLN A 499 -37.01 -22.42 -10.94
C GLN A 499 -38.23 -23.34 -10.82
N GLU A 500 -38.53 -23.86 -9.63
CA GLU A 500 -39.72 -24.67 -9.36
C GLU A 500 -41.01 -23.92 -9.65
N ARG A 501 -41.02 -22.61 -9.39
CA ARG A 501 -42.16 -21.72 -9.67
C ARG A 501 -42.16 -21.16 -11.10
N GLY A 502 -41.19 -21.53 -11.93
CA GLY A 502 -41.08 -21.06 -13.32
C GLY A 502 -40.71 -19.58 -13.43
N LEU A 503 -40.09 -19.00 -12.39
CA LEU A 503 -39.66 -17.61 -12.35
C LEU A 503 -38.26 -17.44 -12.94
N ASN A 504 -37.95 -16.20 -13.35
CA ASN A 504 -36.64 -15.86 -13.91
C ASN A 504 -35.54 -15.99 -12.84
N THR A 505 -34.36 -16.44 -13.28
CA THR A 505 -33.13 -16.52 -12.44
C THR A 505 -31.98 -15.70 -13.03
N GLY A 506 -32.29 -14.74 -13.91
CA GLY A 506 -31.37 -13.69 -14.33
C GLY A 506 -30.92 -12.85 -13.13
N LEU A 507 -29.68 -12.38 -13.19
CA LEU A 507 -29.04 -11.66 -12.11
C LEU A 507 -28.97 -10.16 -12.43
N GLY A 508 -29.28 -9.31 -11.45
CA GLY A 508 -29.00 -7.88 -11.51
C GLY A 508 -27.51 -7.56 -11.32
N ASP A 509 -27.20 -6.28 -11.18
CA ASP A 509 -25.82 -5.77 -11.04
C ASP A 509 -25.14 -6.28 -9.76
N GLU A 510 -25.90 -6.48 -8.69
CA GLU A 510 -25.44 -6.97 -7.38
C GLU A 510 -25.38 -8.49 -7.30
N GLY A 511 -25.87 -9.20 -8.33
CA GLY A 511 -25.91 -10.66 -8.36
C GLY A 511 -27.17 -11.29 -7.77
N GLY A 512 -28.09 -10.50 -7.22
CA GLY A 512 -29.42 -10.92 -6.78
C GLY A 512 -30.32 -11.31 -7.96
N PHE A 513 -31.32 -12.17 -7.71
CA PHE A 513 -32.27 -12.58 -8.75
C PHE A 513 -33.32 -11.50 -9.04
N ALA A 514 -33.74 -11.36 -10.29
CA ALA A 514 -34.76 -10.40 -10.70
C ALA A 514 -36.04 -11.08 -11.25
N PRO A 515 -36.86 -11.76 -10.41
CA PRO A 515 -38.13 -12.35 -10.83
C PRO A 515 -39.25 -11.30 -10.87
N ASN A 516 -40.26 -11.52 -11.72
CA ASN A 516 -41.53 -10.81 -11.60
C ASN A 516 -42.40 -11.46 -10.53
N LEU A 517 -42.94 -10.67 -9.60
CA LEU A 517 -43.68 -11.12 -8.44
C LEU A 517 -44.98 -10.33 -8.27
N ASP A 518 -45.97 -10.92 -7.60
CA ASP A 518 -47.28 -10.27 -7.44
C ASP A 518 -47.26 -9.07 -6.47
N SER A 519 -46.31 -9.02 -5.53
CA SER A 519 -46.16 -7.95 -4.53
C SER A 519 -44.77 -7.99 -3.88
N ASN A 520 -44.39 -6.92 -3.17
CA ASN A 520 -43.14 -6.91 -2.39
C ASN A 520 -43.19 -7.95 -1.25
N ARG A 521 -44.37 -8.18 -0.67
CA ARG A 521 -44.58 -9.23 0.34
C ARG A 521 -44.28 -10.64 -0.21
N ALA A 522 -44.63 -10.90 -1.47
CA ALA A 522 -44.36 -12.19 -2.10
C ALA A 522 -42.84 -12.47 -2.23
N ALA A 523 -42.02 -11.43 -2.37
CA ALA A 523 -40.56 -11.57 -2.36
C ALA A 523 -40.06 -12.07 -0.99
N LEU A 524 -40.56 -11.48 0.10
CA LEU A 524 -40.23 -11.91 1.46
C LEU A 524 -40.68 -13.35 1.75
N ASP A 525 -41.88 -13.74 1.31
CA ASP A 525 -42.38 -15.11 1.45
C ASP A 525 -41.49 -16.13 0.74
N LEU A 526 -41.01 -15.81 -0.47
CA LEU A 526 -40.08 -16.64 -1.23
C LEU A 526 -38.75 -16.82 -0.51
N ILE A 527 -38.21 -15.74 0.06
CA ILE A 527 -36.95 -15.77 0.79
C ILE A 527 -37.09 -16.61 2.07
N VAL A 528 -38.18 -16.46 2.81
CA VAL A 528 -38.45 -17.29 3.99
C VAL A 528 -38.58 -18.77 3.63
N GLU A 529 -39.24 -19.11 2.52
CA GLU A 529 -39.26 -20.48 2.01
C GLU A 529 -37.85 -20.99 1.69
N ALA A 530 -37.03 -20.17 1.03
CA ALA A 530 -35.66 -20.53 0.67
C ALA A 530 -34.78 -20.78 1.92
N ILE A 531 -34.90 -19.94 2.95
CA ILE A 531 -34.23 -20.12 4.24
C ILE A 531 -34.61 -21.48 4.84
N GLY A 532 -35.91 -21.80 4.88
CA GLY A 532 -36.40 -23.09 5.38
C GLY A 532 -35.92 -24.29 4.56
N LYS A 533 -35.90 -24.18 3.22
CA LYS A 533 -35.39 -25.23 2.32
C LYS A 533 -33.88 -25.46 2.46
N ALA A 534 -33.12 -24.42 2.79
CA ALA A 534 -31.70 -24.52 3.08
C ALA A 534 -31.41 -25.16 4.46
N GLY A 535 -32.44 -25.34 5.30
CA GLY A 535 -32.31 -25.98 6.62
C GLY A 535 -32.08 -25.01 7.77
N TYR A 536 -32.35 -23.72 7.58
CA TYR A 536 -32.15 -22.66 8.58
C TYR A 536 -33.48 -22.11 9.11
N GLU A 537 -33.48 -21.52 10.30
CA GLU A 537 -34.63 -20.90 10.93
C GLU A 537 -34.62 -19.36 10.74
N ALA A 538 -35.65 -18.83 10.06
CA ALA A 538 -35.80 -17.40 9.85
C ALA A 538 -36.03 -16.65 11.19
N GLY A 539 -35.27 -15.59 11.41
CA GLY A 539 -35.29 -14.78 12.64
C GLY A 539 -34.42 -15.29 13.78
N LYS A 540 -33.83 -16.47 13.64
CA LYS A 540 -32.84 -17.02 14.57
C LYS A 540 -31.48 -17.23 13.91
N ASP A 541 -31.46 -17.96 12.80
CA ASP A 541 -30.22 -18.23 12.06
C ASP A 541 -30.00 -17.15 10.98
N VAL A 542 -31.08 -16.77 10.29
CA VAL A 542 -31.06 -15.80 9.19
C VAL A 542 -32.19 -14.78 9.36
N ALA A 543 -31.85 -13.49 9.37
CA ALA A 543 -32.80 -12.38 9.37
C ALA A 543 -32.91 -11.74 7.97
N LEU A 544 -33.86 -10.81 7.82
CA LEU A 544 -34.12 -10.12 6.56
C LEU A 544 -33.78 -8.63 6.67
N ALA A 545 -33.34 -8.03 5.57
CA ALA A 545 -33.14 -6.60 5.44
C ALA A 545 -33.66 -6.11 4.08
N LEU A 546 -34.00 -4.84 4.00
CA LEU A 546 -34.54 -4.20 2.79
C LEU A 546 -33.74 -2.96 2.46
N ASP A 547 -33.56 -2.72 1.16
CA ASP A 547 -33.23 -1.41 0.61
C ASP A 547 -34.35 -1.01 -0.33
N VAL A 548 -35.05 0.06 0.06
CA VAL A 548 -36.25 0.50 -0.64
C VAL A 548 -35.93 1.56 -1.69
N ALA A 549 -34.94 2.43 -1.44
CA ALA A 549 -34.64 3.62 -2.24
C ALA A 549 -35.89 4.41 -2.65
N ALA A 550 -36.67 4.84 -1.66
CA ALA A 550 -37.97 5.45 -1.89
C ALA A 550 -37.93 6.75 -2.71
N THR A 551 -36.78 7.43 -2.78
CA THR A 551 -36.58 8.62 -3.63
C THR A 551 -36.84 8.32 -5.11
N GLU A 552 -36.52 7.13 -5.61
CA GLU A 552 -36.69 6.76 -7.02
C GLU A 552 -38.17 6.71 -7.47
N PHE A 553 -39.11 6.60 -6.54
CA PHE A 553 -40.55 6.59 -6.81
C PHE A 553 -41.35 7.61 -5.99
N CYS A 554 -40.66 8.60 -5.41
CA CYS A 554 -41.27 9.75 -4.75
C CYS A 554 -41.40 10.91 -5.74
N GLU A 555 -42.63 11.41 -5.92
CA GLU A 555 -42.89 12.63 -6.67
C GLU A 555 -43.70 13.61 -5.82
N GLN A 556 -43.17 14.82 -5.60
CA GLN A 556 -43.85 15.90 -4.87
C GLN A 556 -44.34 15.49 -3.46
N GLY A 557 -43.56 14.66 -2.75
CA GLY A 557 -43.88 14.19 -1.40
C GLY A 557 -44.93 13.08 -1.35
N SER A 558 -45.25 12.46 -2.49
CA SER A 558 -46.13 11.29 -2.60
C SER A 558 -45.37 10.12 -3.22
N TYR A 559 -45.54 8.92 -2.66
CA TYR A 559 -44.82 7.72 -3.06
C TYR A 559 -45.71 6.86 -3.97
N THR A 560 -45.27 6.55 -5.18
CA THR A 560 -45.95 5.58 -6.04
C THR A 560 -45.43 4.18 -5.70
N PHE A 561 -46.23 3.41 -4.95
CA PHE A 561 -45.79 2.13 -4.37
C PHE A 561 -46.92 1.08 -4.44
N GLU A 562 -46.62 -0.10 -4.97
CA GLU A 562 -47.56 -1.20 -5.27
C GLU A 562 -48.77 -0.74 -6.11
N GLY A 563 -48.53 0.13 -7.10
CA GLY A 563 -49.58 0.66 -7.98
C GLY A 563 -50.57 1.62 -7.31
N SER A 564 -50.26 2.10 -6.10
CA SER A 564 -51.04 3.09 -5.36
C SER A 564 -50.18 4.29 -4.97
N VAL A 565 -50.80 5.46 -4.84
CA VAL A 565 -50.13 6.64 -4.28
C VAL A 565 -50.28 6.60 -2.77
N LYS A 566 -49.16 6.68 -2.05
CA LYS A 566 -49.08 6.64 -0.58
C LYS A 566 -48.42 7.91 -0.05
N SER A 567 -48.89 8.36 1.09
CA SER A 567 -48.20 9.35 1.93
C SER A 567 -47.05 8.70 2.72
N ALA A 568 -46.12 9.51 3.23
CA ALA A 568 -45.05 9.05 4.12
C ALA A 568 -45.59 8.24 5.31
N SER A 569 -46.70 8.69 5.92
CA SER A 569 -47.34 7.96 7.03
C SER A 569 -47.85 6.58 6.62
N GLU A 570 -48.41 6.45 5.41
CA GLU A 570 -48.90 5.16 4.90
C GLU A 570 -47.74 4.23 4.52
N MET A 571 -46.61 4.77 4.05
CA MET A 571 -45.37 4.00 3.85
C MET A 571 -44.85 3.46 5.20
N VAL A 572 -44.80 4.30 6.24
CA VAL A 572 -44.38 3.89 7.58
C VAL A 572 -45.32 2.85 8.19
N ASP A 573 -46.64 2.96 7.97
CA ASP A 573 -47.61 1.94 8.34
C ASP A 573 -47.32 0.61 7.65
N TYR A 574 -47.06 0.63 6.35
CA TYR A 574 -46.71 -0.56 5.57
C TYR A 574 -45.43 -1.24 6.11
N TYR A 575 -44.37 -0.48 6.38
CA TYR A 575 -43.15 -1.04 6.96
C TYR A 575 -43.38 -1.62 8.35
N ALA A 576 -44.20 -0.97 9.17
CA ALA A 576 -44.55 -1.49 10.49
C ALA A 576 -45.25 -2.87 10.38
N GLU A 577 -46.15 -3.05 9.41
CA GLU A 577 -46.79 -4.35 9.15
C GLU A 577 -45.78 -5.42 8.70
N LEU A 578 -44.80 -5.05 7.86
CA LEU A 578 -43.74 -5.98 7.45
C LEU A 578 -42.84 -6.39 8.63
N VAL A 579 -42.45 -5.44 9.48
CA VAL A 579 -41.57 -5.69 10.65
C VAL A 579 -42.22 -6.62 11.68
N GLU A 580 -43.55 -6.57 11.82
CA GLU A 580 -44.30 -7.49 12.67
C GLU A 580 -44.47 -8.87 12.02
N ALA A 581 -44.61 -8.94 10.70
CA ALA A 581 -44.85 -10.19 9.99
C ALA A 581 -43.58 -10.99 9.66
N TYR A 582 -42.44 -10.31 9.52
CA TYR A 582 -41.18 -10.90 9.10
C TYR A 582 -40.05 -10.58 10.08
N PRO A 583 -38.99 -11.41 10.14
CA PRO A 583 -37.81 -11.13 10.97
C PRO A 583 -36.92 -10.05 10.32
N LEU A 584 -37.51 -8.90 9.99
CA LEU A 584 -36.78 -7.74 9.48
C LEU A 584 -35.96 -7.11 10.59
N VAL A 585 -34.68 -6.89 10.30
CA VAL A 585 -33.71 -6.27 11.21
C VAL A 585 -33.24 -4.90 10.72
N SER A 586 -33.34 -4.62 9.43
CA SER A 586 -32.87 -3.36 8.82
C SER A 586 -33.74 -2.95 7.64
N ILE A 587 -34.04 -1.65 7.53
CA ILE A 587 -34.65 -1.03 6.35
C ILE A 587 -33.81 0.20 5.97
N GLU A 588 -33.36 0.24 4.74
CA GLU A 588 -32.57 1.31 4.12
C GLU A 588 -33.46 2.15 3.19
N ASP A 589 -33.25 3.47 3.23
CA ASP A 589 -33.97 4.50 2.49
C ASP A 589 -35.48 4.27 2.31
N PRO A 590 -36.23 4.09 3.43
CA PRO A 590 -37.68 3.87 3.40
C PRO A 590 -38.49 5.07 2.91
N LEU A 591 -37.91 6.27 2.92
CA LEU A 591 -38.57 7.52 2.58
C LEU A 591 -37.62 8.39 1.76
N ASP A 592 -38.16 9.42 1.12
CA ASP A 592 -37.38 10.34 0.29
C ASP A 592 -36.25 11.03 1.08
N GLU A 593 -35.12 11.29 0.41
CA GLU A 593 -33.92 11.91 0.99
C GLU A 593 -34.17 13.30 1.63
N GLU A 594 -35.25 13.99 1.27
CA GLU A 594 -35.64 15.28 1.86
C GLU A 594 -36.87 15.22 2.79
N ASP A 595 -37.46 14.05 3.04
CA ASP A 595 -38.60 13.85 3.94
C ASP A 595 -38.19 13.71 5.43
N TRP A 596 -37.46 14.68 5.94
CA TRP A 596 -36.88 14.64 7.30
C TRP A 596 -37.92 14.42 8.42
N ASP A 597 -39.13 14.97 8.25
CA ASP A 597 -40.23 14.79 9.20
C ASP A 597 -40.75 13.35 9.17
N GLY A 598 -40.88 12.75 7.97
CA GLY A 598 -41.22 11.35 7.80
C GLY A 598 -40.17 10.41 8.38
N TRP A 599 -38.88 10.67 8.11
CA TRP A 599 -37.76 9.91 8.67
C TRP A 599 -37.75 9.94 10.20
N LYS A 600 -37.95 11.12 10.80
CA LYS A 600 -38.09 11.27 12.24
C LYS A 600 -39.28 10.45 12.77
N ALA A 601 -40.45 10.58 12.15
CA ALA A 601 -41.65 9.87 12.58
C ALA A 601 -41.48 8.34 12.50
N MET A 602 -40.81 7.85 11.44
CA MET A 602 -40.47 6.43 11.31
C MET A 602 -39.51 5.98 12.40
N THR A 603 -38.48 6.79 12.70
CA THR A 603 -37.48 6.50 13.72
C THR A 603 -38.10 6.43 15.11
N ASP A 604 -38.94 7.41 15.46
CA ASP A 604 -39.69 7.42 16.72
C ASP A 604 -40.58 6.18 16.89
N ARG A 605 -41.12 5.64 15.78
CA ARG A 605 -42.02 4.48 15.80
C ARG A 605 -41.31 3.12 15.78
N LEU A 606 -40.26 2.97 14.95
CA LEU A 606 -39.66 1.69 14.60
C LEU A 606 -38.17 1.57 14.98
N GLY A 607 -37.48 2.69 15.25
CA GLY A 607 -36.04 2.70 15.49
C GLY A 607 -35.57 1.94 16.74
N GLY A 608 -36.49 1.64 17.68
CA GLY A 608 -36.22 0.75 18.82
C GLY A 608 -36.33 -0.75 18.49
N LYS A 609 -36.88 -1.11 17.32
CA LYS A 609 -37.10 -2.51 16.90
C LYS A 609 -36.20 -2.93 15.75
N ILE A 610 -35.89 -2.00 14.85
CA ILE A 610 -35.10 -2.26 13.65
C ILE A 610 -34.05 -1.18 13.46
N GLN A 611 -33.04 -1.54 12.67
CA GLN A 611 -32.14 -0.57 12.08
C GLN A 611 -32.87 0.17 10.94
N ILE A 612 -32.68 1.48 10.88
CA ILE A 612 -33.18 2.40 9.86
C ILE A 612 -31.94 3.08 9.30
N VAL A 613 -31.56 2.69 8.08
CA VAL A 613 -30.30 3.10 7.45
C VAL A 613 -30.58 4.26 6.50
N GLY A 614 -29.85 5.36 6.66
CA GLY A 614 -29.80 6.43 5.67
C GLY A 614 -28.64 6.21 4.71
N ASP A 615 -28.95 6.05 3.43
CA ASP A 615 -27.99 6.04 2.31
C ASP A 615 -28.07 7.38 1.56
N ASP A 616 -29.08 7.59 0.71
CA ASP A 616 -29.34 8.86 0.01
C ASP A 616 -29.66 9.99 1.01
N LEU A 617 -30.26 9.66 2.16
CA LEU A 617 -30.51 10.63 3.23
C LEU A 617 -29.21 11.31 3.70
N PHE A 618 -28.13 10.56 3.83
CA PHE A 618 -26.88 11.04 4.42
C PHE A 618 -25.73 11.20 3.42
N VAL A 619 -25.74 10.44 2.31
CA VAL A 619 -24.69 10.37 1.27
C VAL A 619 -23.27 10.32 1.83
N THR A 620 -23.08 9.59 2.93
CA THR A 620 -21.80 9.53 3.67
C THR A 620 -21.25 10.93 4.06
N ASN A 621 -22.11 11.95 4.17
CA ASN A 621 -21.74 13.34 4.41
C ASN A 621 -21.94 13.72 5.90
N PRO A 622 -20.88 14.11 6.63
CA PRO A 622 -20.96 14.47 8.04
C PRO A 622 -21.96 15.59 8.37
N VAL A 623 -22.22 16.53 7.45
CA VAL A 623 -23.18 17.63 7.66
C VAL A 623 -24.62 17.11 7.68
N ARG A 624 -24.99 16.27 6.70
CA ARG A 624 -26.33 15.66 6.64
C ARG A 624 -26.53 14.66 7.76
N LEU A 625 -25.51 13.85 8.06
CA LEU A 625 -25.51 12.96 9.21
C LEU A 625 -25.71 13.72 10.53
N GLY A 626 -25.01 14.85 10.71
CA GLY A 626 -25.20 15.73 11.87
C GLY A 626 -26.64 16.21 12.01
N ARG A 627 -27.28 16.64 10.91
CA ARG A 627 -28.72 16.98 10.90
C ARG A 627 -29.61 15.79 11.27
N GLY A 628 -29.31 14.59 10.78
CA GLY A 628 -30.02 13.35 11.14
C GLY A 628 -29.94 13.06 12.63
N ILE A 629 -28.74 13.11 13.19
CA ILE A 629 -28.50 12.94 14.63
C ILE A 629 -29.28 13.97 15.45
N GLU A 630 -29.21 15.25 15.09
CA GLU A 630 -29.88 16.33 15.83
C GLU A 630 -31.41 16.25 15.77
N SER A 631 -31.96 15.82 14.63
CA SER A 631 -33.40 15.67 14.43
C SER A 631 -33.95 14.33 14.93
N GLY A 632 -33.08 13.33 15.17
CA GLY A 632 -33.49 11.96 15.47
C GLY A 632 -34.07 11.24 14.25
N ALA A 633 -33.54 11.52 13.07
CA ALA A 633 -33.86 10.83 11.83
C ALA A 633 -32.85 9.71 11.56
N ALA A 634 -33.36 8.50 11.33
CA ALA A 634 -32.63 7.24 11.20
C ALA A 634 -31.88 6.79 12.48
N ASN A 635 -31.26 5.61 12.44
CA ASN A 635 -30.37 5.12 13.51
C ASN A 635 -29.14 4.36 12.97
N ALA A 636 -28.96 4.32 11.66
CA ALA A 636 -27.74 3.81 11.02
C ALA A 636 -27.36 4.63 9.77
N LEU A 637 -26.07 4.59 9.44
CA LEU A 637 -25.46 5.20 8.27
C LEU A 637 -25.01 4.10 7.30
N LEU A 638 -25.40 4.18 6.02
CA LEU A 638 -24.71 3.44 4.98
C LEU A 638 -23.44 4.20 4.57
N VAL A 639 -22.31 3.50 4.50
CA VAL A 639 -21.01 4.10 4.24
C VAL A 639 -20.54 3.69 2.85
N LYS A 640 -20.52 4.65 1.93
CA LYS A 640 -19.98 4.48 0.57
C LYS A 640 -18.82 5.46 0.39
N VAL A 641 -17.60 4.94 0.37
CA VAL A 641 -16.36 5.75 0.33
C VAL A 641 -16.33 6.77 -0.81
N ASN A 642 -16.93 6.45 -1.96
CA ASN A 642 -16.93 7.34 -3.12
C ASN A 642 -18.04 8.41 -3.09
N GLN A 643 -19.04 8.31 -2.21
CA GLN A 643 -20.01 9.38 -2.00
C GLN A 643 -19.41 10.60 -1.30
N ILE A 644 -18.36 10.39 -0.48
CA ILE A 644 -17.67 11.48 0.22
C ILE A 644 -16.30 11.79 -0.41
N GLY A 645 -15.58 10.78 -0.91
CA GLY A 645 -14.43 10.95 -1.80
C GLY A 645 -13.04 10.86 -1.15
N THR A 646 -12.92 10.71 0.18
CA THR A 646 -11.64 10.41 0.86
C THR A 646 -11.85 9.42 2.01
N LEU A 647 -10.78 8.71 2.40
CA LEU A 647 -10.80 7.87 3.59
C LEU A 647 -10.95 8.70 4.86
N THR A 648 -10.27 9.84 4.98
CA THR A 648 -10.37 10.70 6.16
C THR A 648 -11.81 11.12 6.44
N GLU A 649 -12.53 11.62 5.43
CA GLU A 649 -13.93 12.03 5.61
C GLU A 649 -14.86 10.82 5.83
N THR A 650 -14.53 9.65 5.25
CA THR A 650 -15.24 8.40 5.54
C THR A 650 -15.12 8.02 7.02
N PHE A 651 -13.89 8.03 7.57
CA PHE A 651 -13.66 7.74 8.98
C PHE A 651 -14.32 8.78 9.90
N ASP A 652 -14.30 10.06 9.52
CA ASP A 652 -14.98 11.10 10.29
C ASP A 652 -16.51 10.92 10.32
N ALA A 653 -17.12 10.47 9.21
CA ALA A 653 -18.55 10.15 9.16
C ALA A 653 -18.88 8.93 10.03
N VAL A 654 -18.08 7.85 9.95
CA VAL A 654 -18.25 6.64 10.78
C VAL A 654 -18.08 6.97 12.27
N ASP A 655 -17.04 7.73 12.63
CA ASP A 655 -16.80 8.15 14.00
C ASP A 655 -17.93 9.02 14.55
N LEU A 656 -18.46 9.95 13.74
CA LEU A 656 -19.62 10.76 14.11
C LEU A 656 -20.85 9.89 14.36
N ALA A 657 -21.13 8.93 13.48
CA ALA A 657 -22.24 7.98 13.65
C ALA A 657 -22.08 7.19 14.96
N HIS A 658 -20.94 6.51 15.15
CA HIS A 658 -20.70 5.69 16.32
C HIS A 658 -20.77 6.48 17.63
N ARG A 659 -20.20 7.69 17.68
CA ARG A 659 -20.27 8.56 18.88
C ARG A 659 -21.69 9.03 19.20
N ALA A 660 -22.55 9.14 18.19
CA ALA A 660 -23.97 9.46 18.35
C ALA A 660 -24.84 8.23 18.65
N GLY A 661 -24.25 7.03 18.72
CA GLY A 661 -24.98 5.78 18.93
C GLY A 661 -25.64 5.22 17.67
N PHE A 662 -25.37 5.81 16.50
CA PHE A 662 -25.75 5.21 15.21
C PHE A 662 -24.89 3.97 14.94
N ARG A 663 -25.45 3.02 14.19
CA ARG A 663 -24.68 1.96 13.55
C ARG A 663 -24.12 2.45 12.21
N SER A 664 -23.07 1.80 11.72
CA SER A 664 -22.55 2.02 10.38
C SER A 664 -22.52 0.70 9.62
N MET A 665 -22.84 0.74 8.34
CA MET A 665 -22.78 -0.42 7.45
C MET A 665 -21.91 -0.05 6.25
N MET A 666 -20.78 -0.73 6.11
CA MET A 666 -19.87 -0.51 4.99
C MET A 666 -20.48 -1.07 3.71
N SER A 667 -20.48 -0.31 2.61
CA SER A 667 -21.24 -0.68 1.42
C SER A 667 -20.44 -0.59 0.13
N HIS A 668 -20.76 -1.50 -0.79
CA HIS A 668 -20.33 -1.49 -2.18
C HIS A 668 -21.06 -0.40 -3.01
N ARG A 669 -20.75 -0.33 -4.32
CA ARG A 669 -21.61 0.33 -5.32
C ARG A 669 -22.09 -0.66 -6.38
N SER A 670 -23.06 -0.27 -7.21
CA SER A 670 -23.55 -1.13 -8.30
C SER A 670 -22.47 -1.40 -9.36
N GLY A 671 -21.64 -0.41 -9.72
CA GLY A 671 -20.40 -0.60 -10.49
C GLY A 671 -19.22 -0.85 -9.57
N GLU A 672 -18.83 -2.11 -9.40
CA GLU A 672 -17.68 -2.52 -8.56
C GLU A 672 -16.50 -3.01 -9.38
N THR A 673 -15.37 -3.21 -8.71
CA THR A 673 -14.12 -3.70 -9.30
C THR A 673 -13.59 -4.91 -8.51
N GLU A 674 -12.40 -5.44 -8.85
CA GLU A 674 -11.80 -6.48 -8.03
C GLU A 674 -11.25 -5.97 -6.69
N ASP A 675 -11.21 -4.66 -6.47
CA ASP A 675 -10.76 -4.03 -5.23
C ASP A 675 -11.57 -4.54 -4.02
N THR A 676 -10.91 -4.78 -2.89
CA THR A 676 -11.55 -5.36 -1.69
C THR A 676 -11.52 -4.43 -0.48
N THR A 677 -11.12 -3.16 -0.65
CA THR A 677 -10.88 -2.22 0.47
C THR A 677 -12.04 -2.12 1.45
N ILE A 678 -13.29 -2.18 1.00
CA ILE A 678 -14.46 -2.09 1.89
C ILE A 678 -14.56 -3.27 2.88
N ALA A 679 -13.97 -4.43 2.57
CA ALA A 679 -13.85 -5.54 3.51
C ALA A 679 -12.93 -5.14 4.67
N ASP A 680 -11.71 -4.68 4.36
CA ASP A 680 -10.76 -4.19 5.35
C ASP A 680 -11.32 -3.01 6.16
N LEU A 681 -12.01 -2.06 5.52
CA LEU A 681 -12.65 -0.93 6.20
C LEU A 681 -13.74 -1.35 7.19
N SER A 682 -14.52 -2.39 6.86
CA SER A 682 -15.57 -2.88 7.76
C SER A 682 -14.99 -3.44 9.07
N VAL A 683 -13.83 -4.09 9.00
CA VAL A 683 -13.11 -4.62 10.16
C VAL A 683 -12.31 -3.53 10.88
N ALA A 684 -11.64 -2.64 10.13
CA ALA A 684 -10.89 -1.49 10.65
C ALA A 684 -11.77 -0.61 11.55
N THR A 685 -13.00 -0.37 11.14
CA THR A 685 -13.96 0.46 11.88
C THR A 685 -14.76 -0.33 12.93
N ASN A 686 -14.60 -1.65 12.97
CA ASN A 686 -15.45 -2.57 13.75
C ASN A 686 -16.96 -2.24 13.61
N CYS A 687 -17.40 -1.83 12.41
CA CYS A 687 -18.78 -1.37 12.20
C CYS A 687 -19.80 -2.51 12.33
N GLY A 688 -19.34 -3.75 12.20
CA GLY A 688 -20.11 -4.96 12.46
C GLY A 688 -21.10 -5.35 11.36
N GLN A 689 -21.16 -4.60 10.25
CA GLN A 689 -22.08 -4.86 9.13
C GLN A 689 -21.47 -4.47 7.79
N ILE A 690 -21.73 -5.25 6.75
CA ILE A 690 -21.28 -4.98 5.38
C ILE A 690 -22.38 -5.30 4.36
N LYS A 691 -22.63 -4.41 3.40
CA LYS A 691 -23.52 -4.63 2.24
C LYS A 691 -22.65 -4.72 0.98
N SER A 692 -22.41 -5.95 0.52
CA SER A 692 -21.50 -6.21 -0.61
C SER A 692 -22.11 -7.10 -1.70
N GLY A 693 -23.45 -7.13 -1.80
CA GLY A 693 -24.19 -7.81 -2.87
C GLY A 693 -24.50 -9.27 -2.58
N ALA A 694 -24.78 -10.04 -3.64
CA ALA A 694 -25.01 -11.48 -3.54
C ALA A 694 -23.69 -12.23 -3.39
N PRO A 695 -23.69 -13.48 -2.87
CA PRO A 695 -22.57 -14.41 -3.00
C PRO A 695 -22.46 -14.94 -4.45
N ALA A 696 -22.47 -14.04 -5.43
CA ALA A 696 -22.39 -14.26 -6.86
C ALA A 696 -21.64 -13.08 -7.51
N ARG A 697 -21.10 -13.30 -8.72
CA ARG A 697 -20.22 -12.36 -9.45
C ARG A 697 -18.89 -12.08 -8.74
N GLY A 698 -17.82 -11.96 -9.52
CA GLY A 698 -16.45 -11.92 -8.98
C GLY A 698 -16.20 -10.71 -8.09
N GLU A 699 -16.67 -9.54 -8.51
CA GLU A 699 -16.50 -8.28 -7.81
C GLU A 699 -17.18 -8.23 -6.44
N ARG A 700 -18.22 -9.03 -6.20
CA ARG A 700 -18.90 -9.17 -4.89
C ARG A 700 -18.17 -10.19 -4.03
N VAL A 701 -17.97 -11.38 -4.61
CA VAL A 701 -17.33 -12.53 -3.94
C VAL A 701 -15.90 -12.20 -3.51
N ASN A 702 -15.19 -11.33 -4.22
CA ASN A 702 -13.84 -10.88 -3.82
C ASN A 702 -13.82 -10.24 -2.43
N LYS A 703 -14.83 -9.45 -2.05
CA LYS A 703 -14.92 -8.83 -0.72
C LYS A 703 -15.20 -9.87 0.36
N TYR A 704 -16.08 -10.84 0.08
CA TYR A 704 -16.32 -11.95 1.00
C TYR A 704 -15.07 -12.83 1.17
N ASN A 705 -14.34 -13.10 0.09
CA ASN A 705 -13.08 -13.83 0.17
C ASN A 705 -12.01 -13.06 0.94
N GLN A 706 -12.00 -11.73 0.86
CA GLN A 706 -11.10 -10.92 1.68
C GLN A 706 -11.47 -11.00 3.17
N LEU A 707 -12.76 -10.97 3.52
CA LEU A 707 -13.21 -11.18 4.90
C LEU A 707 -12.86 -12.58 5.44
N LEU A 708 -12.89 -13.62 4.60
CA LEU A 708 -12.38 -14.95 4.98
C LEU A 708 -10.88 -14.92 5.32
N ARG A 709 -10.07 -14.20 4.52
CA ARG A 709 -8.63 -14.05 4.79
C ARG A 709 -8.36 -13.27 6.07
N ILE A 710 -9.12 -12.20 6.30
CA ILE A 710 -9.01 -11.40 7.53
C ILE A 710 -9.39 -12.25 8.75
N GLU A 711 -10.47 -13.03 8.67
CA GLU A 711 -10.86 -13.95 9.74
C GLU A 711 -9.79 -15.03 10.00
N GLU A 712 -9.20 -15.60 8.94
CA GLU A 712 -8.10 -16.56 9.06
C GLU A 712 -6.86 -15.95 9.73
N GLU A 713 -6.50 -14.71 9.36
CA GLU A 713 -5.35 -14.01 9.93
C GLU A 713 -5.54 -13.60 11.40
N LEU A 714 -6.76 -13.24 11.78
CA LEU A 714 -7.09 -12.88 13.16
C LEU A 714 -7.15 -14.10 14.10
N GLU A 715 -7.34 -15.31 13.57
CA GLU A 715 -7.48 -16.55 14.33
C GLU A 715 -8.46 -16.40 15.51
N ASP A 716 -8.03 -16.73 16.73
CA ASP A 716 -8.82 -16.65 17.97
C ASP A 716 -9.20 -15.20 18.37
N ALA A 717 -8.61 -14.17 17.76
CA ALA A 717 -8.97 -12.78 18.02
C ALA A 717 -10.22 -12.32 17.24
N ALA A 718 -10.59 -13.05 16.17
CA ALA A 718 -11.74 -12.71 15.36
C ALA A 718 -13.05 -12.81 16.17
N THR A 719 -13.91 -11.80 16.05
CA THR A 719 -15.25 -11.82 16.64
C THR A 719 -16.29 -11.51 15.57
N TYR A 720 -17.20 -12.44 15.29
CA TYR A 720 -18.31 -12.17 14.41
C TYR A 720 -19.42 -11.38 15.13
N ALA A 721 -19.88 -10.27 14.55
CA ALA A 721 -20.84 -9.38 15.20
C ALA A 721 -22.21 -10.04 15.49
N GLY A 722 -22.66 -10.93 14.60
CA GLY A 722 -23.89 -11.70 14.73
C GLY A 722 -25.14 -10.85 15.05
N ALA A 723 -26.10 -11.44 15.76
CA ALA A 723 -27.36 -10.79 16.13
C ALA A 723 -27.19 -9.47 16.91
N SER A 724 -26.09 -9.31 17.66
CA SER A 724 -25.83 -8.12 18.48
C SER A 724 -25.62 -6.83 17.67
N ALA A 725 -25.39 -6.97 16.36
CA ALA A 725 -25.29 -5.85 15.44
C ALA A 725 -26.62 -5.06 15.31
N PHE A 726 -27.78 -5.67 15.65
CA PHE A 726 -29.10 -5.11 15.37
C PHE A 726 -29.92 -4.78 16.64
N PRO A 727 -30.66 -3.65 16.66
CA PRO A 727 -31.53 -3.26 17.77
C PRO A 727 -32.54 -4.35 18.17
N ARG A 728 -33.03 -5.13 17.21
CA ARG A 728 -34.04 -6.18 17.40
C ARG A 728 -33.66 -7.20 18.48
N PHE A 729 -32.37 -7.45 18.65
CA PHE A 729 -31.84 -8.49 19.54
C PHE A 729 -31.07 -7.93 20.74
N THR A 730 -30.95 -6.59 20.84
CA THR A 730 -30.35 -5.93 21.98
C THR A 730 -31.35 -5.94 23.14
N ALA A 731 -31.01 -6.65 24.23
CA ALA A 731 -31.85 -6.80 25.42
C ALA A 731 -31.80 -5.60 26.36
#